data_AF-A0A1Q3GNN0-F1
#
_entry.id   AF-A0A1Q3GNN0-F1
#
_cell.length_a   1.000
_cell.length_b   1.000
_cell.length_c   1.000
_cell.angle_alpha   90.00
_cell.angle_beta   90.00
_cell.angle_gamma   90.00
#
_symmetry.space_group_name_H-M   'P 1'
#
loop_
_entity.id
_entity.type
_entity.pdbx_description
1 polymer ?
#
loop_
_entity_poly.entity_id
_entity_poly.type
_entity_poly.pdbx_seq_one_letter_code
_entity_poly.pdbx_strand_id
1 'polypeptide(L)'
;MFFYNKKAMIACAFLLAGFFAAPVNAQKKYNQRQTRQLKNLSQTYQQKYAVMRKNAYSRAAKTKLPLRVVTKGGIIELQGFTKTQGGVPLYFTNFNVNAARSIGTDKAQSQLGLTGSGITLGIWDGGKVRNTHQEFGSRVTQKDGATSLSSHATHVAGTMVAAGVTASAKGMAPSATLHAYDWNSDISEMTTAAADGLLLSNHSYGFITGWRYDSSVGSWRWYGDPNISATEDYKFGFYSDYSKDLDNVAFNAPFYLICKSAGNDRNDNHSGSHQYYNGTDWVNSTAFRKKDGDYDCIGAGGVAKNILTIGAVNDISSGYSQPSDVVQTSFSSWGPTDDGRIKPDIVANGASLYSTESSSNTAYGNKSGTSMSSPSVTGSLGLLQEHYKNNNSGNFMRAATLKALVIHTADEAGNADGPDYQNGWGLMNTKVAADVITNRNVSSKIEEETLNNSNTYTLQVNATGSGPLVATIVWTDVAGTPVAPALDPSNRMLVNDLDIRITRNGTTYFPWKLDPANPSAAATTGDNDRDNVEKIFIANAPAGTYTITVTHKGTLSGNSQAFSLIVTGISTGTATCAVAGGLNVTNLTNTSATLNWNAVNGANSYDVRYRTQGSSSWTNVNGVSGTATGITGLTQATTYEFQVKTNCASNASAYSASSTFTTTAPTSCISAFPYSESFESGLGDWTNATSGDDINWTRDSGGTPSSNTGPSTGSNGSYYMYVEASGNGTGYPDKVAILNSPCFDISAMNNPTFKFDYHMYGSRVNNLKLEVSTNSGSSWTQVFTKSGNQGNNWLSESIDLNSYKGSNVSFRFTVTTGNGSSGWQSDIAIDYVRVEAGGTTPPVTYCDSKGNNVNDEYISRVQFGSIDNTTGANAGYGDFTAQSTSINAGASATITITPTWTGTVYNEAYSVWIDFNRDGDFTDAGEQVFTQGNTTATSVSGTINIPSSVAAGSTRMRVSMKYNGIPTSCETFTYGEVEDYTVNITPAGTATFANEAEQRPVSLKEVVVSPNPASKLVTVKAKAEDNTLVRFALIDINGTSLQNKRSQAQNGVATQTFEVSQLPKGLYLIKVRTNDTQKVKRVIVK
;
A
#
# COMPACT_ATOMS: atom_id res chain seq x y z
N MET A 1 -57.69 0.25 -50.61
CA MET A 1 -56.87 -0.85 -51.17
C MET A 1 -55.89 -1.29 -50.09
N PHE A 2 -56.07 -2.54 -49.64
CA PHE A 2 -55.24 -3.43 -48.79
C PHE A 2 -54.03 -2.90 -48.01
N PHE A 3 -53.73 -3.31 -46.77
CA PHE A 3 -54.45 -3.89 -45.62
C PHE A 3 -53.37 -3.96 -44.50
N TYR A 4 -53.66 -3.46 -43.29
CA TYR A 4 -53.22 -3.98 -41.96
C TYR A 4 -51.70 -3.99 -41.59
N ASN A 5 -51.22 -3.77 -40.35
CA ASN A 5 -51.81 -3.66 -39.01
C ASN A 5 -50.75 -3.15 -37.97
N LYS A 6 -51.16 -2.20 -37.09
CA LYS A 6 -51.09 -2.21 -35.59
C LYS A 6 -49.76 -2.59 -34.87
N LYS A 7 -49.22 -1.87 -33.87
CA LYS A 7 -49.73 -1.08 -32.69
C LYS A 7 -48.52 -0.24 -32.13
N ALA A 8 -48.57 1.05 -31.77
CA ALA A 8 -49.16 1.74 -30.58
C ALA A 8 -48.74 1.11 -29.23
N MET A 9 -48.24 1.77 -28.16
CA MET A 9 -48.35 3.12 -27.56
C MET A 9 -47.23 3.26 -26.48
N ILE A 10 -46.55 4.42 -26.35
CA ILE A 10 -46.67 5.45 -25.28
C ILE A 10 -46.58 4.96 -23.83
N ALA A 11 -45.53 5.37 -23.12
CA ALA A 11 -45.61 5.92 -21.75
C ALA A 11 -44.34 6.74 -21.41
N CYS A 12 -44.47 8.06 -21.32
CA CYS A 12 -43.53 8.94 -20.63
C CYS A 12 -43.70 8.80 -19.12
N ALA A 13 -42.60 8.66 -18.38
CA ALA A 13 -42.42 9.29 -17.07
C ALA A 13 -40.94 9.29 -16.69
N PHE A 14 -40.46 10.47 -16.30
CA PHE A 14 -39.13 10.82 -15.84
C PHE A 14 -38.54 9.87 -14.80
N LEU A 15 -37.24 9.58 -14.90
CA LEU A 15 -36.35 9.51 -13.74
C LEU A 15 -34.89 9.75 -14.15
N LEU A 16 -34.31 10.76 -13.48
CA LEU A 16 -32.91 11.14 -13.49
C LEU A 16 -31.99 9.91 -13.42
N ALA A 17 -31.10 9.76 -14.40
CA ALA A 17 -29.91 8.93 -14.27
C ALA A 17 -28.70 9.80 -14.62
N GLY A 18 -27.81 9.92 -13.65
CA GLY A 18 -26.72 10.88 -13.63
C GLY A 18 -25.78 10.78 -14.82
N PHE A 19 -25.29 11.96 -15.20
CA PHE A 19 -24.03 12.11 -15.92
C PHE A 19 -22.91 11.45 -15.11
N PHE A 20 -22.65 10.17 -15.36
CA PHE A 20 -21.31 9.64 -15.18
C PHE A 20 -20.51 10.00 -16.43
N ALA A 21 -19.95 11.21 -16.43
CA ALA A 21 -18.78 11.47 -17.25
C ALA A 21 -17.61 10.73 -16.60
N ALA A 22 -17.37 9.50 -17.04
CA ALA A 22 -16.08 8.86 -16.83
C ALA A 22 -15.13 9.40 -17.91
N PRO A 23 -14.08 10.17 -17.58
CA PRO A 23 -12.95 10.29 -18.49
C PRO A 23 -12.14 9.01 -18.29
N VAL A 24 -12.49 7.94 -18.99
CA VAL A 24 -11.46 6.98 -19.37
C VAL A 24 -10.62 7.73 -20.38
N ASN A 25 -9.49 8.29 -19.92
CA ASN A 25 -8.45 8.84 -20.78
C ASN A 25 -7.97 7.71 -21.71
N ALA A 26 -8.65 7.55 -22.85
CA ALA A 26 -8.17 6.70 -23.92
C ALA A 26 -6.82 7.26 -24.36
N GLN A 27 -5.77 6.44 -24.24
CA GLN A 27 -4.47 6.71 -24.86
C GLN A 27 -4.70 7.12 -26.32
N LYS A 28 -3.96 8.14 -26.77
CA LYS A 28 -4.16 8.85 -28.04
C LYS A 28 -4.36 7.85 -29.19
N LYS A 29 -5.55 7.83 -29.80
CA LYS A 29 -5.85 6.94 -30.93
C LYS A 29 -5.32 7.54 -32.24
N TYR A 30 -4.64 6.73 -33.04
CA TYR A 30 -4.23 7.08 -34.40
C TYR A 30 -5.44 7.49 -35.26
N ASN A 31 -5.20 8.26 -36.33
CA ASN A 31 -6.28 8.58 -37.26
C ASN A 31 -6.79 7.32 -37.99
N GLN A 32 -7.99 7.37 -38.56
CA GLN A 32 -8.63 6.18 -39.18
C GLN A 32 -7.76 5.53 -40.28
N ARG A 33 -6.98 6.33 -41.03
CA ARG A 33 -6.08 5.82 -42.07
C ARG A 33 -4.93 5.03 -41.47
N GLN A 34 -4.27 5.58 -40.45
CA GLN A 34 -3.19 4.92 -39.72
C GLN A 34 -3.68 3.64 -39.01
N THR A 35 -4.83 3.70 -38.34
CA THR A 35 -5.43 2.50 -37.71
C THR A 35 -5.73 1.41 -38.74
N ARG A 36 -6.26 1.76 -39.93
CA ARG A 36 -6.52 0.79 -40.99
C ARG A 36 -5.23 0.18 -41.53
N GLN A 37 -4.19 0.99 -41.71
CA GLN A 37 -2.88 0.52 -42.16
C GLN A 37 -2.24 -0.43 -41.15
N LEU A 38 -2.26 -0.09 -39.86
CA LEU A 38 -1.77 -0.96 -38.79
C LEU A 38 -2.57 -2.28 -38.71
N LYS A 39 -3.90 -2.24 -38.85
CA LYS A 39 -4.72 -3.47 -38.89
C LYS A 39 -4.41 -4.36 -40.11
N ASN A 40 -4.21 -3.76 -41.29
CA ASN A 40 -3.83 -4.50 -42.49
C ASN A 40 -2.43 -5.13 -42.35
N LEU A 41 -1.47 -4.39 -41.78
CA LEU A 41 -0.13 -4.91 -41.48
C LEU A 41 -0.21 -6.08 -40.49
N SER A 42 -0.98 -5.94 -39.41
CA SER A 42 -1.20 -7.01 -38.43
C SER A 42 -1.73 -8.29 -39.09
N GLN A 43 -2.77 -8.20 -39.93
CA GLN A 43 -3.29 -9.37 -40.66
C GLN A 43 -2.26 -9.98 -41.62
N THR A 44 -1.48 -9.14 -42.30
CA THR A 44 -0.42 -9.59 -43.22
C THR A 44 0.67 -10.36 -42.46
N TYR A 45 1.11 -9.82 -41.32
CA TYR A 45 2.11 -10.48 -40.48
C TYR A 45 1.56 -11.76 -39.85
N GLN A 46 0.31 -11.77 -39.39
CA GLN A 46 -0.34 -12.98 -38.89
C GLN A 46 -0.30 -14.12 -39.92
N GLN A 47 -0.63 -13.84 -41.18
CA GLN A 47 -0.57 -14.82 -42.27
C GLN A 47 0.86 -15.25 -42.57
N LYS A 48 1.79 -14.30 -42.69
CA LYS A 48 3.22 -14.56 -42.95
C LYS A 48 3.82 -15.48 -41.88
N TYR A 49 3.63 -15.17 -40.61
CA TYR A 49 4.19 -15.92 -39.48
C TYR A 49 3.47 -17.25 -39.23
N ALA A 50 2.15 -17.34 -39.48
CA ALA A 50 1.45 -18.62 -39.43
C ALA A 50 1.97 -19.62 -40.47
N VAL A 51 2.24 -19.17 -41.70
CA VAL A 51 2.83 -20.02 -42.76
C VAL A 51 4.26 -20.41 -42.40
N MET A 52 5.08 -19.46 -41.95
CA MET A 52 6.46 -19.73 -41.52
C MET A 52 6.50 -20.78 -40.40
N ARG A 53 5.63 -20.66 -39.39
CA ARG A 53 5.54 -21.58 -38.25
C ARG A 53 5.03 -22.96 -38.66
N LYS A 54 4.01 -23.03 -39.52
CA LYS A 54 3.50 -24.30 -40.06
C LYS A 54 4.59 -25.05 -40.83
N ASN A 55 5.36 -24.34 -41.65
CA ASN A 55 6.49 -24.90 -42.37
C ASN A 55 7.60 -25.34 -41.39
N ALA A 56 7.87 -24.53 -40.37
CA ALA A 56 8.86 -24.85 -39.36
C ALA A 56 8.53 -26.15 -38.60
N TYR A 57 7.26 -26.30 -38.19
CA TYR A 57 6.79 -27.47 -37.45
C TYR A 57 6.75 -28.72 -38.33
N SER A 58 6.32 -28.58 -39.59
CA SER A 58 6.34 -29.69 -40.55
C SER A 58 7.76 -30.17 -40.85
N ARG A 59 8.71 -29.26 -40.99
CA ARG A 59 10.13 -29.60 -41.18
C ARG A 59 10.70 -30.24 -39.93
N ALA A 60 10.48 -29.65 -38.76
CA ALA A 60 10.94 -30.18 -37.48
C ALA A 60 10.48 -31.62 -37.21
N ALA A 61 9.23 -31.96 -37.57
CA ALA A 61 8.70 -33.32 -37.48
C ALA A 61 9.43 -34.31 -38.41
N LYS A 62 9.84 -33.88 -39.61
CA LYS A 62 10.59 -34.72 -40.57
C LYS A 62 12.07 -34.87 -40.19
N THR A 63 12.65 -33.85 -39.56
CA THR A 63 14.08 -33.73 -39.26
C THR A 63 14.43 -33.91 -37.78
N LYS A 64 13.47 -34.41 -36.98
CA LYS A 64 13.61 -34.66 -35.53
C LYS A 64 14.15 -33.48 -34.72
N LEU A 65 13.82 -32.25 -35.14
CA LEU A 65 14.23 -31.04 -34.42
C LEU A 65 13.28 -30.78 -33.24
N PRO A 66 13.79 -30.48 -32.03
CA PRO A 66 12.93 -30.13 -30.92
C PRO A 66 12.28 -28.77 -31.16
N LEU A 67 10.96 -28.69 -30.97
CA LEU A 67 10.20 -27.44 -31.09
C LEU A 67 10.48 -26.49 -29.93
N ARG A 68 10.73 -27.05 -28.74
CA ARG A 68 11.04 -26.32 -27.51
C ARG A 68 12.08 -27.09 -26.72
N VAL A 69 13.14 -26.42 -26.28
CA VAL A 69 14.21 -27.01 -25.47
C VAL A 69 14.41 -26.17 -24.21
N VAL A 70 14.54 -26.84 -23.07
CA VAL A 70 14.95 -26.21 -21.82
C VAL A 70 16.48 -26.35 -21.72
N THR A 71 17.18 -25.22 -21.77
CA THR A 71 18.65 -25.17 -21.65
C THR A 71 19.07 -24.60 -20.31
N LYS A 72 20.35 -24.76 -19.94
CA LYS A 72 20.94 -24.07 -18.77
C LYS A 72 20.83 -22.53 -18.86
N GLY A 73 20.70 -21.97 -20.07
CA GLY A 73 20.52 -20.55 -20.35
C GLY A 73 19.06 -20.10 -20.50
N GLY A 74 18.08 -20.96 -20.20
CA GLY A 74 16.65 -20.68 -20.31
C GLY A 74 15.94 -21.45 -21.43
N ILE A 75 14.74 -21.03 -21.80
CA ILE A 75 13.87 -21.75 -22.74
C ILE A 75 14.15 -21.25 -24.15
N ILE A 76 14.33 -22.18 -25.09
CA ILE A 76 14.43 -21.85 -26.52
C ILE A 76 13.29 -22.48 -27.31
N GLU A 77 12.73 -21.76 -28.29
CA GLU A 77 11.59 -22.23 -29.11
C GLU A 77 11.81 -21.94 -30.60
N LEU A 78 11.58 -22.95 -31.45
CA LEU A 78 11.79 -22.89 -32.89
C LEU A 78 10.74 -21.97 -33.55
N GLN A 79 11.22 -20.91 -34.22
CA GLN A 79 10.39 -19.91 -34.90
C GLN A 79 10.36 -20.09 -36.42
N GLY A 80 11.45 -20.57 -37.03
CA GLY A 80 11.58 -20.63 -38.48
C GLY A 80 12.89 -21.26 -38.95
N PHE A 81 13.21 -21.07 -40.23
CA PHE A 81 14.48 -21.47 -40.85
C PHE A 81 15.02 -20.32 -41.71
N THR A 82 16.34 -20.23 -41.90
CA THR A 82 16.95 -19.27 -42.84
C THR A 82 16.45 -19.49 -44.28
N LYS A 83 16.53 -18.45 -45.13
CA LYS A 83 16.03 -18.46 -46.51
C LYS A 83 16.90 -19.22 -47.52
N THR A 84 18.03 -19.77 -47.11
CA THR A 84 18.97 -20.52 -47.96
C THR A 84 18.48 -21.93 -48.30
N GLN A 85 19.00 -22.52 -49.37
CA GLN A 85 18.72 -23.91 -49.73
C GLN A 85 19.26 -24.83 -48.63
N GLY A 86 18.35 -25.57 -47.97
CA GLY A 86 18.71 -26.35 -46.78
C GLY A 86 18.72 -25.56 -45.47
N GLY A 87 18.22 -24.32 -45.42
CA GLY A 87 18.41 -23.37 -44.30
C GLY A 87 18.29 -23.89 -42.86
N VAL A 88 18.98 -23.21 -41.95
CA VAL A 88 19.25 -23.56 -40.54
C VAL A 88 18.11 -23.09 -39.61
N PRO A 89 17.76 -23.84 -38.54
CA PRO A 89 16.67 -23.46 -37.63
C PRO A 89 16.95 -22.17 -36.84
N LEU A 90 15.94 -21.31 -36.77
CA LEU A 90 15.93 -20.06 -36.00
C LEU A 90 15.13 -20.28 -34.70
N TYR A 91 15.79 -20.17 -33.54
CA TYR A 91 15.18 -20.33 -32.22
C TYR A 91 15.13 -18.99 -31.49
N PHE A 92 14.05 -18.68 -30.77
CA PHE A 92 14.05 -17.61 -29.77
C PHE A 92 14.69 -18.08 -28.46
N THR A 93 15.33 -17.18 -27.71
CA THR A 93 15.89 -17.43 -26.36
C THR A 93 15.77 -16.18 -25.47
N ASN A 94 16.07 -16.29 -24.17
CA ASN A 94 15.69 -15.37 -23.11
C ASN A 94 16.88 -15.12 -22.13
N PHE A 95 17.05 -13.93 -21.56
CA PHE A 95 18.21 -13.55 -20.73
C PHE A 95 17.92 -12.52 -19.59
N ASN A 96 18.85 -12.06 -18.74
CA ASN A 96 18.48 -11.53 -17.40
C ASN A 96 19.22 -10.22 -16.80
N VAL A 97 19.23 -9.80 -15.48
CA VAL A 97 20.02 -8.85 -14.52
C VAL A 97 19.88 -7.22 -14.17
N ASN A 98 20.35 -6.61 -12.96
CA ASN A 98 19.93 -5.60 -11.79
C ASN A 98 19.90 -4.02 -11.85
N ALA A 99 18.84 -3.25 -12.16
CA ALA A 99 19.08 -1.96 -12.85
C ALA A 99 18.73 -0.59 -12.22
N ALA A 100 17.91 -0.46 -11.16
CA ALA A 100 17.24 0.83 -10.87
C ALA A 100 18.18 1.99 -10.49
N ARG A 101 19.20 1.71 -9.68
CA ARG A 101 20.17 2.71 -9.21
C ARG A 101 21.18 3.10 -10.29
N SER A 102 21.59 2.14 -11.12
CA SER A 102 22.59 2.38 -12.17
C SER A 102 22.12 3.37 -13.22
N ILE A 103 20.81 3.41 -13.50
CA ILE A 103 20.21 4.34 -14.49
C ILE A 103 19.47 5.52 -13.85
N GLY A 104 19.69 5.78 -12.55
CA GLY A 104 19.11 6.91 -11.81
C GLY A 104 17.57 6.89 -11.70
N THR A 105 16.94 5.73 -11.84
CA THR A 105 15.47 5.60 -11.75
C THR A 105 14.97 5.77 -10.32
N ASP A 106 15.74 5.29 -9.34
CA ASP A 106 15.48 5.52 -7.91
C ASP A 106 15.37 7.02 -7.57
N LYS A 107 16.21 7.86 -8.18
CA LYS A 107 16.16 9.33 -8.05
C LYS A 107 14.91 9.91 -8.69
N ALA A 108 14.51 9.46 -9.87
CA ALA A 108 13.28 9.92 -10.52
C ALA A 108 12.02 9.56 -9.70
N GLN A 109 11.96 8.34 -9.15
CA GLN A 109 10.87 7.92 -8.27
C GLN A 109 10.81 8.73 -6.97
N SER A 110 11.95 8.88 -6.28
CA SER A 110 12.00 9.52 -4.96
C SER A 110 11.90 11.04 -5.00
N GLN A 111 12.52 11.70 -5.98
CA GLN A 111 12.62 13.16 -6.04
C GLN A 111 11.49 13.81 -6.85
N LEU A 112 10.90 13.10 -7.82
CA LEU A 112 9.82 13.61 -8.68
C LEU A 112 8.48 12.90 -8.45
N GLY A 113 8.43 11.88 -7.59
CA GLY A 113 7.20 11.14 -7.27
C GLY A 113 6.66 10.30 -8.42
N LEU A 114 7.47 9.99 -9.43
CA LEU A 114 7.06 9.22 -10.61
C LEU A 114 6.93 7.73 -10.28
N THR A 115 5.85 7.09 -10.71
CA THR A 115 5.55 5.69 -10.38
C THR A 115 5.07 4.87 -11.57
N GLY A 116 4.83 5.50 -12.72
CA GLY A 116 4.20 4.91 -13.90
C GLY A 116 2.68 4.93 -13.83
N SER A 117 2.08 5.77 -12.99
CA SER A 117 0.63 5.82 -12.80
C SER A 117 -0.08 6.22 -14.10
N GLY A 118 -1.08 5.43 -14.50
CA GLY A 118 -1.81 5.66 -15.76
C GLY A 118 -0.99 5.41 -17.03
N ILE A 119 0.12 4.66 -16.92
CA ILE A 119 0.90 4.14 -18.05
C ILE A 119 0.62 2.64 -18.21
N THR A 120 0.51 2.20 -19.47
CA THR A 120 0.41 0.79 -19.84
C THR A 120 1.63 0.42 -20.66
N LEU A 121 2.35 -0.61 -20.22
CA LEU A 121 3.51 -1.17 -20.88
C LEU A 121 3.16 -2.53 -21.51
N GLY A 122 3.90 -2.91 -22.55
CA GLY A 122 3.81 -4.23 -23.17
C GLY A 122 5.04 -5.09 -22.88
N ILE A 123 4.87 -6.39 -22.78
CA ILE A 123 5.96 -7.37 -22.73
C ILE A 123 5.64 -8.54 -23.66
N TRP A 124 6.59 -8.89 -24.53
CA TRP A 124 6.61 -10.15 -25.26
C TRP A 124 7.77 -11.00 -24.76
N ASP A 125 7.51 -12.26 -24.42
CA ASP A 125 8.51 -13.11 -23.77
C ASP A 125 8.28 -14.63 -24.00
N GLY A 126 9.11 -15.50 -23.44
CA GLY A 126 9.10 -16.95 -23.71
C GLY A 126 7.95 -17.76 -23.10
N GLY A 127 6.92 -17.10 -22.60
CA GLY A 127 5.71 -17.76 -22.09
C GLY A 127 4.88 -16.88 -21.17
N LYS A 128 3.95 -17.50 -20.46
CA LYS A 128 2.99 -16.81 -19.59
C LYS A 128 3.70 -16.20 -18.38
N VAL A 129 3.41 -14.93 -18.08
CA VAL A 129 3.81 -14.30 -16.82
C VAL A 129 2.99 -14.89 -15.68
N ARG A 130 3.61 -15.18 -14.52
CA ARG A 130 2.88 -15.49 -13.29
C ARG A 130 2.18 -14.24 -12.76
N ASN A 131 1.09 -13.84 -13.41
CA ASN A 131 0.32 -12.65 -13.06
C ASN A 131 -0.29 -12.70 -11.65
N THR A 132 -0.37 -13.88 -11.04
CA THR A 132 -0.78 -14.08 -9.63
C THR A 132 0.33 -13.81 -8.61
N HIS A 133 1.54 -13.45 -9.05
CA HIS A 133 2.63 -13.10 -8.14
C HIS A 133 2.25 -11.88 -7.28
N GLN A 134 2.64 -11.87 -6.00
CA GLN A 134 2.21 -10.85 -5.02
C GLN A 134 2.57 -9.42 -5.44
N GLU A 135 3.63 -9.29 -6.24
CA GLU A 135 4.09 -8.00 -6.77
C GLU A 135 3.13 -7.35 -7.77
N PHE A 136 2.22 -8.11 -8.38
CA PHE A 136 1.46 -7.63 -9.56
C PHE A 136 0.02 -7.23 -9.27
N GLY A 137 -0.66 -7.89 -8.34
CA GLY A 137 -2.09 -7.70 -8.13
C GLY A 137 -2.88 -7.84 -9.45
N SER A 138 -3.75 -6.89 -9.77
CA SER A 138 -4.51 -6.86 -11.03
C SER A 138 -3.80 -6.17 -12.20
N ARG A 139 -2.56 -5.67 -12.00
CA ARG A 139 -1.89 -4.77 -12.97
C ARG A 139 -1.27 -5.52 -14.15
N VAL A 140 -1.00 -6.82 -14.02
CA VAL A 140 -0.42 -7.65 -15.08
C VAL A 140 -1.49 -8.55 -15.69
N THR A 141 -1.69 -8.44 -17.00
CA THR A 141 -2.69 -9.24 -17.73
C THR A 141 -2.03 -9.97 -18.89
N GLN A 142 -2.13 -11.29 -18.94
CA GLN A 142 -1.80 -12.07 -20.14
C GLN A 142 -2.88 -11.83 -21.20
N LYS A 143 -2.49 -11.40 -22.40
CA LYS A 143 -3.40 -10.96 -23.47
C LYS A 143 -3.58 -11.99 -24.59
N ASP A 144 -2.71 -12.99 -24.66
CA ASP A 144 -2.75 -14.08 -25.62
C ASP A 144 -3.05 -15.43 -24.92
N GLY A 145 -3.01 -16.52 -25.70
CA GLY A 145 -3.35 -17.87 -25.25
C GLY A 145 -2.25 -18.61 -24.50
N ALA A 146 -1.19 -17.95 -24.04
CA ALA A 146 -0.06 -18.62 -23.40
C ALA A 146 -0.49 -19.30 -22.08
N THR A 147 -0.23 -20.61 -21.97
CA THR A 147 -0.65 -21.41 -20.79
C THR A 147 0.50 -21.77 -19.85
N SER A 148 1.71 -21.94 -20.38
CA SER A 148 2.88 -22.36 -19.62
C SER A 148 3.57 -21.17 -18.96
N LEU A 149 3.71 -21.19 -17.64
CA LEU A 149 4.44 -20.18 -16.89
C LEU A 149 5.92 -20.13 -17.32
N SER A 150 6.46 -18.92 -17.46
CA SER A 150 7.86 -18.66 -17.75
C SER A 150 8.50 -17.87 -16.60
N SER A 151 9.56 -18.44 -16.03
CA SER A 151 10.37 -17.81 -14.97
C SER A 151 11.02 -16.53 -15.48
N HIS A 152 11.50 -16.52 -16.72
CA HIS A 152 12.05 -15.34 -17.34
C HIS A 152 10.99 -14.27 -17.61
N ALA A 153 9.85 -14.61 -18.22
CA ALA A 153 8.78 -13.64 -18.48
C ALA A 153 8.30 -12.98 -17.18
N THR A 154 8.20 -13.78 -16.11
CA THR A 154 7.85 -13.29 -14.78
C THR A 154 8.92 -12.33 -14.24
N HIS A 155 10.20 -12.65 -14.39
CA HIS A 155 11.31 -11.79 -13.94
C HIS A 155 11.42 -10.47 -14.72
N VAL A 156 11.29 -10.52 -16.04
CA VAL A 156 11.19 -9.33 -16.90
C VAL A 156 10.00 -8.45 -16.49
N ALA A 157 8.82 -9.06 -16.28
CA ALA A 157 7.64 -8.34 -15.82
C ALA A 157 7.85 -7.68 -14.44
N GLY A 158 8.49 -8.38 -13.50
CA GLY A 158 8.88 -7.85 -12.20
C GLY A 158 9.77 -6.61 -12.32
N THR A 159 10.76 -6.67 -13.19
CA THR A 159 11.70 -5.57 -13.47
C THR A 159 10.98 -4.30 -13.90
N MET A 160 9.94 -4.45 -14.73
CA MET A 160 9.17 -3.34 -15.24
C MET A 160 8.21 -2.78 -14.19
N VAL A 161 7.42 -3.65 -13.54
CA VAL A 161 6.20 -3.21 -12.82
C VAL A 161 5.98 -3.82 -11.43
N ALA A 162 6.94 -4.53 -10.83
CA ALA A 162 6.75 -5.02 -9.46
C ALA A 162 6.43 -3.88 -8.50
N ALA A 163 5.41 -4.05 -7.64
CA ALA A 163 4.93 -3.02 -6.72
C ALA A 163 5.97 -2.61 -5.68
N GLY A 164 6.90 -3.52 -5.36
CA GLY A 164 7.83 -3.38 -4.26
C GLY A 164 7.29 -3.96 -2.95
N VAL A 165 6.45 -5.01 -3.01
CA VAL A 165 6.08 -5.80 -1.82
C VAL A 165 7.35 -6.31 -1.15
N THR A 166 8.30 -6.78 -1.97
CA THR A 166 9.71 -6.89 -1.58
C THR A 166 10.46 -5.68 -2.12
N ALA A 167 10.94 -4.81 -1.23
CA ALA A 167 11.56 -3.54 -1.60
C ALA A 167 12.75 -3.69 -2.58
N SER A 168 13.56 -4.75 -2.43
CA SER A 168 14.69 -5.04 -3.32
C SER A 168 14.28 -5.51 -4.72
N ALA A 169 13.03 -5.92 -4.92
CA ALA A 169 12.49 -6.38 -6.21
C ALA A 169 11.59 -5.35 -6.90
N LYS A 170 11.46 -4.14 -6.32
CA LYS A 170 10.60 -3.07 -6.84
C LYS A 170 10.95 -2.76 -8.30
N GLY A 171 9.94 -2.76 -9.16
CA GLY A 171 10.10 -2.47 -10.58
C GLY A 171 10.35 -0.98 -10.83
N MET A 172 10.77 -0.66 -12.06
CA MET A 172 11.02 0.74 -12.46
C MET A 172 9.75 1.59 -12.48
N ALA A 173 8.62 0.99 -12.85
CA ALA A 173 7.31 1.64 -12.90
C ALA A 173 6.30 0.87 -12.02
N PRO A 174 6.42 0.96 -10.68
CA PRO A 174 5.69 0.11 -9.73
C PRO A 174 4.16 0.27 -9.77
N SER A 175 3.65 1.37 -10.34
CA SER A 175 2.21 1.64 -10.49
C SER A 175 1.71 1.50 -11.93
N ALA A 176 2.58 1.16 -12.89
CA ALA A 176 2.16 0.90 -14.25
C ALA A 176 1.37 -0.41 -14.38
N THR A 177 0.57 -0.48 -15.45
CA THR A 177 -0.10 -1.71 -15.92
C THR A 177 0.74 -2.38 -16.99
N LEU A 178 0.66 -3.71 -17.09
CA LEU A 178 1.45 -4.51 -18.04
C LEU A 178 0.56 -5.47 -18.82
N HIS A 179 0.62 -5.36 -20.14
CA HIS A 179 0.04 -6.30 -21.09
C HIS A 179 1.11 -7.32 -21.50
N ALA A 180 0.91 -8.58 -21.13
CA ALA A 180 1.87 -9.66 -21.37
C ALA A 180 1.41 -10.59 -22.52
N TYR A 181 2.38 -10.99 -23.33
CA TYR A 181 2.22 -11.86 -24.50
C TYR A 181 3.39 -12.85 -24.54
N ASP A 182 3.19 -14.03 -25.14
CA ASP A 182 4.30 -14.86 -25.58
C ASP A 182 4.90 -14.33 -26.89
N TRP A 183 6.10 -14.77 -27.24
CA TRP A 183 6.83 -14.24 -28.41
C TRP A 183 6.33 -14.77 -29.77
N ASN A 184 5.36 -15.69 -29.80
CA ASN A 184 5.15 -16.51 -30.99
C ASN A 184 4.42 -15.79 -32.14
N SER A 185 3.73 -14.69 -31.84
CA SER A 185 3.06 -13.83 -32.83
C SER A 185 3.44 -12.36 -32.66
N ASP A 186 4.65 -12.12 -32.18
CA ASP A 186 5.13 -10.84 -31.67
C ASP A 186 4.82 -9.64 -32.58
N ILE A 187 5.23 -9.67 -33.85
CA ILE A 187 5.06 -8.53 -34.77
C ILE A 187 3.57 -8.25 -34.99
N SER A 188 2.75 -9.29 -35.17
CA SER A 188 1.32 -9.14 -35.40
C SER A 188 0.60 -8.56 -34.17
N GLU A 189 0.90 -9.09 -32.99
CA GLU A 189 0.29 -8.68 -31.73
C GLU A 189 0.76 -7.29 -31.31
N MET A 190 2.05 -7.01 -31.43
CA MET A 190 2.60 -5.69 -31.11
C MET A 190 2.04 -4.62 -32.05
N THR A 191 1.81 -4.95 -33.33
CA THR A 191 1.15 -4.03 -34.26
C THR A 191 -0.28 -3.71 -33.81
N THR A 192 -1.03 -4.72 -33.36
CA THR A 192 -2.39 -4.53 -32.83
C THR A 192 -2.37 -3.73 -31.53
N ALA A 193 -1.51 -4.09 -30.58
CA ALA A 193 -1.39 -3.39 -29.31
C ALA A 193 -0.99 -1.92 -29.51
N ALA A 194 -0.03 -1.66 -30.41
CA ALA A 194 0.33 -0.31 -30.81
C ALA A 194 -0.90 0.42 -31.37
N ALA A 195 -1.62 -0.17 -32.33
CA ALA A 195 -2.83 0.41 -32.92
C ALA A 195 -3.92 0.75 -31.90
N ASP A 196 -4.00 0.00 -30.80
CA ASP A 196 -4.91 0.22 -29.68
C ASP A 196 -4.42 1.26 -28.65
N GLY A 197 -3.22 1.82 -28.85
CA GLY A 197 -2.67 2.93 -28.07
C GLY A 197 -1.47 2.58 -27.20
N LEU A 198 -0.91 1.37 -27.29
CA LEU A 198 0.31 1.01 -26.56
C LEU A 198 1.48 1.89 -27.01
N LEU A 199 2.19 2.49 -26.04
CA LEU A 199 3.29 3.43 -26.29
C LEU A 199 4.67 2.78 -26.19
N LEU A 200 4.81 1.76 -25.35
CA LEU A 200 6.10 1.19 -24.99
C LEU A 200 5.97 -0.32 -24.80
N SER A 201 6.95 -1.06 -25.32
CA SER A 201 7.05 -2.49 -25.13
C SER A 201 8.48 -2.96 -24.91
N ASN A 202 8.62 -4.04 -24.16
CA ASN A 202 9.89 -4.74 -23.97
C ASN A 202 9.92 -6.07 -24.74
N HIS A 203 11.02 -6.33 -25.43
CA HIS A 203 11.26 -7.52 -26.26
C HIS A 203 12.60 -8.17 -25.92
N SER A 204 12.63 -8.87 -24.80
CA SER A 204 13.80 -9.50 -24.18
C SER A 204 14.15 -10.88 -24.76
N TYR A 205 14.14 -10.99 -26.09
CA TYR A 205 14.45 -12.22 -26.82
C TYR A 205 15.11 -11.92 -28.16
N GLY A 206 15.72 -12.91 -28.79
CA GLY A 206 16.31 -12.81 -30.13
C GLY A 206 16.49 -14.18 -30.76
N PHE A 207 16.82 -14.22 -32.05
CA PHE A 207 17.21 -15.46 -32.69
C PHE A 207 18.56 -15.94 -32.14
N ILE A 208 18.72 -17.24 -31.91
CA ILE A 208 20.04 -17.82 -31.66
C ILE A 208 20.92 -17.61 -32.91
N THR A 209 22.13 -17.12 -32.66
CA THR A 209 23.17 -16.81 -33.66
C THR A 209 24.48 -17.42 -33.18
N GLY A 210 25.32 -17.91 -34.10
CA GLY A 210 26.66 -18.40 -33.76
C GLY A 210 26.68 -19.68 -32.91
N TRP A 211 27.52 -19.67 -31.87
CA TRP A 211 27.75 -20.78 -30.95
C TRP A 211 26.71 -20.83 -29.84
N ARG A 212 26.24 -22.04 -29.52
CA ARG A 212 25.41 -22.25 -28.33
C ARG A 212 25.58 -23.63 -27.74
N TYR A 213 25.80 -23.71 -26.43
CA TYR A 213 25.81 -24.98 -25.73
C TYR A 213 24.38 -25.52 -25.54
N ASP A 214 24.12 -26.72 -26.03
CA ASP A 214 22.85 -27.41 -25.85
C ASP A 214 22.97 -28.51 -24.79
N SER A 215 22.50 -28.21 -23.58
CA SER A 215 22.53 -29.13 -22.46
C SER A 215 21.64 -30.36 -22.64
N SER A 216 20.66 -30.34 -23.55
CA SER A 216 19.78 -31.49 -23.79
C SER A 216 20.48 -32.64 -24.52
N VAL A 217 21.53 -32.32 -25.28
CA VAL A 217 22.36 -33.29 -26.02
C VAL A 217 23.82 -33.31 -25.55
N GLY A 218 24.15 -32.50 -24.55
CA GLY A 218 25.49 -32.43 -23.96
C GLY A 218 26.57 -31.95 -24.93
N SER A 219 26.23 -31.17 -25.94
CA SER A 219 27.13 -30.79 -27.04
C SER A 219 26.99 -29.32 -27.40
N TRP A 220 28.09 -28.70 -27.84
CA TRP A 220 28.05 -27.40 -28.50
C TRP A 220 27.41 -27.53 -29.87
N ARG A 221 26.54 -26.57 -30.20
CA ARG A 221 25.87 -26.46 -31.50
C ARG A 221 26.28 -25.17 -32.17
N TRP A 222 26.51 -25.26 -33.48
CA TRP A 222 26.69 -24.13 -34.37
C TRP A 222 25.39 -23.84 -35.12
N TYR A 223 24.84 -22.65 -34.89
CA TYR A 223 23.61 -22.16 -35.51
C TYR A 223 23.86 -21.24 -36.72
N GLY A 224 25.12 -20.99 -37.07
CA GLY A 224 25.47 -20.31 -38.30
C GLY A 224 25.23 -21.17 -39.54
N ASP A 225 25.01 -20.51 -40.68
CA ASP A 225 24.76 -21.18 -41.95
C ASP A 225 26.07 -21.44 -42.71
N PRO A 226 26.58 -22.68 -42.73
CA PRO A 226 27.85 -23.01 -43.36
C PRO A 226 27.84 -22.81 -44.88
N ASN A 227 26.67 -22.69 -45.50
CA ASN A 227 26.56 -22.43 -46.95
C ASN A 227 26.77 -20.96 -47.31
N ILE A 228 26.64 -20.05 -46.34
CA ILE A 228 26.96 -18.63 -46.52
C ILE A 228 28.39 -18.36 -46.04
N SER A 229 28.71 -18.83 -44.84
CA SER A 229 30.06 -18.74 -44.28
C SER A 229 30.36 -19.97 -43.43
N ALA A 230 31.46 -20.65 -43.74
CA ALA A 230 31.88 -21.84 -43.01
C ALA A 230 32.32 -21.51 -41.57
N THR A 231 32.79 -20.29 -41.33
CA THR A 231 33.50 -19.91 -40.11
C THR A 231 32.74 -18.92 -39.24
N GLU A 232 31.81 -18.15 -39.78
CA GLU A 232 31.12 -17.06 -39.07
C GLU A 232 29.62 -17.06 -39.38
N ASP A 233 28.79 -16.68 -38.43
CA ASP A 233 27.34 -16.60 -38.66
C ASP A 233 26.99 -15.24 -39.25
N TYR A 234 26.60 -15.23 -40.53
CA TYR A 234 26.19 -14.02 -41.26
C TYR A 234 25.02 -13.25 -40.62
N LYS A 235 24.34 -13.84 -39.63
CA LYS A 235 23.18 -13.22 -38.95
C LYS A 235 23.57 -12.16 -37.92
N PHE A 236 24.84 -12.11 -37.52
CA PHE A 236 25.36 -10.99 -36.75
C PHE A 236 25.40 -9.74 -37.64
N GLY A 237 24.98 -8.60 -37.10
CA GLY A 237 24.93 -7.30 -37.78
C GLY A 237 23.91 -7.16 -38.91
N PHE A 238 23.40 -8.27 -39.43
CA PHE A 238 22.61 -8.34 -40.66
C PHE A 238 21.17 -7.83 -40.52
N TYR A 239 20.86 -6.82 -41.33
CA TYR A 239 19.51 -6.28 -41.47
C TYR A 239 18.63 -7.23 -42.29
N SER A 240 17.80 -8.00 -41.60
CA SER A 240 16.93 -9.03 -42.16
C SER A 240 15.52 -8.52 -42.45
N ASP A 241 14.67 -9.38 -43.02
CA ASP A 241 13.23 -9.11 -43.11
C ASP A 241 12.56 -8.91 -41.75
N TYR A 242 13.08 -9.53 -40.68
CA TYR A 242 12.55 -9.33 -39.33
C TYR A 242 12.87 -7.90 -38.83
N SER A 243 14.08 -7.41 -39.11
CA SER A 243 14.51 -6.04 -38.82
C SER A 243 13.66 -5.03 -39.60
N LYS A 244 13.40 -5.33 -40.88
CA LYS A 244 12.49 -4.56 -41.75
C LYS A 244 11.07 -4.51 -41.21
N ASP A 245 10.52 -5.63 -40.75
CA ASP A 245 9.16 -5.69 -40.22
C ASP A 245 9.02 -4.85 -38.93
N LEU A 246 10.02 -4.88 -38.05
CA LEU A 246 10.07 -4.00 -36.86
C LEU A 246 10.12 -2.51 -37.23
N ASP A 247 10.96 -2.14 -38.21
CA ASP A 247 11.01 -0.76 -38.71
C ASP A 247 9.68 -0.32 -39.31
N ASN A 248 8.99 -1.21 -40.03
CA ASN A 248 7.65 -0.95 -40.56
C ASN A 248 6.63 -0.74 -39.44
N VAL A 249 6.66 -1.52 -38.37
CA VAL A 249 5.75 -1.31 -37.23
C VAL A 249 6.00 0.07 -36.62
N ALA A 250 7.25 0.38 -36.27
CA ALA A 250 7.61 1.64 -35.65
C ALA A 250 7.29 2.85 -36.54
N PHE A 251 7.55 2.76 -37.85
CA PHE A 251 7.22 3.83 -38.82
C PHE A 251 5.72 4.11 -38.89
N ASN A 252 4.89 3.06 -38.84
CA ASN A 252 3.44 3.20 -38.92
C ASN A 252 2.78 3.52 -37.57
N ALA A 253 3.50 3.33 -36.46
CA ALA A 253 3.06 3.62 -35.10
C ALA A 253 4.01 4.64 -34.44
N PRO A 254 3.99 5.93 -34.84
CA PRO A 254 5.00 6.92 -34.47
C PRO A 254 5.10 7.26 -32.97
N PHE A 255 4.15 6.81 -32.14
CA PHE A 255 4.19 6.96 -30.68
C PHE A 255 4.64 5.68 -29.95
N TYR A 256 4.80 4.58 -30.69
CA TYR A 256 5.15 3.28 -30.14
C TYR A 256 6.65 3.02 -30.27
N LEU A 257 7.34 2.96 -29.13
CA LEU A 257 8.76 2.63 -29.08
C LEU A 257 8.93 1.17 -28.65
N ILE A 258 9.58 0.39 -29.52
CA ILE A 258 9.96 -1.00 -29.30
C ILE A 258 11.33 -1.01 -28.63
N CYS A 259 11.42 -1.50 -27.39
CA CYS A 259 12.70 -1.72 -26.70
C CYS A 259 13.14 -3.17 -26.86
N LYS A 260 14.36 -3.38 -27.36
CA LYS A 260 14.90 -4.71 -27.69
C LYS A 260 16.25 -4.92 -27.01
N SER A 261 16.46 -6.10 -26.43
CA SER A 261 17.78 -6.48 -25.94
C SER A 261 18.79 -6.65 -27.09
N ALA A 262 20.05 -6.29 -26.85
CA ALA A 262 21.10 -6.33 -27.88
C ALA A 262 21.55 -7.76 -28.26
N GLY A 263 21.41 -8.73 -27.34
CA GLY A 263 21.97 -10.08 -27.49
C GLY A 263 23.06 -10.36 -26.45
N ASN A 264 23.41 -11.65 -26.28
CA ASN A 264 24.37 -12.10 -25.27
C ASN A 264 25.41 -13.08 -25.82
N ASP A 265 25.56 -13.13 -27.12
CA ASP A 265 26.34 -14.15 -27.81
C ASP A 265 27.84 -13.79 -27.82
N ARG A 266 28.21 -12.58 -27.36
CA ARG A 266 29.60 -12.13 -27.32
C ARG A 266 30.45 -13.05 -26.43
N ASN A 267 31.58 -13.49 -26.99
CA ASN A 267 32.57 -14.39 -26.40
C ASN A 267 32.20 -15.88 -26.35
N ASP A 268 31.06 -16.31 -26.89
CA ASP A 268 30.77 -17.75 -27.00
C ASP A 268 31.77 -18.41 -27.98
N ASN A 269 32.43 -19.47 -27.51
CA ASN A 269 33.52 -20.15 -28.21
C ASN A 269 33.50 -21.65 -27.93
N HIS A 270 33.83 -22.45 -28.93
CA HIS A 270 34.11 -23.87 -28.73
C HIS A 270 35.17 -24.39 -29.70
N SER A 271 36.08 -25.20 -29.16
CA SER A 271 37.10 -25.90 -29.95
C SER A 271 36.84 -27.41 -29.90
N GLY A 272 36.84 -28.06 -31.07
CA GLY A 272 36.70 -29.52 -31.18
C GLY A 272 35.34 -29.96 -31.70
N SER A 273 34.90 -31.16 -31.30
CA SER A 273 33.66 -31.77 -31.80
C SER A 273 32.44 -30.97 -31.37
N HIS A 274 31.61 -30.59 -32.33
CA HIS A 274 30.34 -29.89 -32.17
C HIS A 274 29.33 -30.38 -33.19
N GLN A 275 28.07 -30.03 -33.01
CA GLN A 275 27.02 -30.30 -33.99
C GLN A 275 26.73 -29.06 -34.84
N TYR A 276 26.51 -29.23 -36.14
CA TYR A 276 25.93 -28.20 -37.00
C TYR A 276 24.78 -28.79 -37.80
N TYR A 277 23.88 -27.94 -38.28
CA TYR A 277 22.77 -28.38 -39.09
C TYR A 277 23.17 -28.43 -40.57
N ASN A 278 23.10 -29.63 -41.19
CA ASN A 278 23.45 -29.82 -42.61
C ASN A 278 22.27 -29.60 -43.58
N GLY A 279 21.15 -29.09 -43.05
CA GLY A 279 19.91 -28.88 -43.78
C GLY A 279 18.90 -30.00 -43.69
N THR A 280 19.31 -31.18 -43.19
CA THR A 280 18.41 -32.29 -42.88
C THR A 280 18.51 -32.66 -41.42
N ASP A 281 19.71 -32.83 -40.86
CA ASP A 281 19.93 -33.28 -39.48
C ASP A 281 21.03 -32.46 -38.79
N TRP A 282 21.07 -32.53 -37.46
CA TRP A 282 22.24 -32.11 -36.67
C TRP A 282 23.32 -33.18 -36.78
N VAL A 283 24.47 -32.83 -37.36
CA VAL A 283 25.59 -33.75 -37.58
C VAL A 283 26.85 -33.26 -36.88
N ASN A 284 27.67 -34.20 -36.42
CA ASN A 284 28.95 -33.87 -35.79
C ASN A 284 29.93 -33.29 -36.81
N SER A 285 30.73 -32.33 -36.36
CA SER A 285 31.75 -31.64 -37.12
C SER A 285 32.91 -31.26 -36.19
N THR A 286 34.10 -31.20 -36.75
CA THR A 286 35.30 -30.64 -36.12
C THR A 286 35.83 -29.43 -36.90
N ALA A 287 35.11 -28.98 -37.94
CA ALA A 287 35.47 -27.83 -38.74
C ALA A 287 35.63 -26.59 -37.86
N PHE A 288 36.70 -25.83 -38.09
CA PHE A 288 36.91 -24.58 -37.35
C PHE A 288 35.78 -23.60 -37.60
N ARG A 289 35.32 -22.94 -36.53
CA ARG A 289 34.43 -21.78 -36.61
C ARG A 289 34.88 -20.75 -35.59
N LYS A 290 34.77 -19.49 -35.98
CA LYS A 290 35.22 -18.32 -35.23
C LYS A 290 34.42 -18.21 -33.93
N LYS A 291 35.04 -17.66 -32.89
CA LYS A 291 34.34 -17.20 -31.68
C LYS A 291 33.32 -16.12 -32.06
N ASP A 292 32.21 -16.05 -31.35
CA ASP A 292 31.24 -14.96 -31.49
C ASP A 292 31.79 -13.65 -30.86
N GLY A 293 31.75 -12.53 -31.59
CA GLY A 293 32.38 -11.24 -31.20
C GLY A 293 33.84 -11.09 -31.67
N ASP A 294 34.62 -10.05 -31.33
CA ASP A 294 34.48 -9.00 -30.30
C ASP A 294 33.50 -7.87 -30.64
N TYR A 295 33.39 -7.52 -31.92
CA TYR A 295 32.40 -6.58 -32.49
C TYR A 295 31.52 -7.32 -33.49
N ASP A 296 30.49 -6.64 -33.98
CA ASP A 296 29.53 -7.21 -34.94
C ASP A 296 28.92 -8.52 -34.42
N CYS A 297 28.19 -8.43 -33.31
CA CYS A 297 27.55 -9.58 -32.70
C CYS A 297 26.12 -9.32 -32.23
N ILE A 298 25.48 -8.27 -32.77
CA ILE A 298 24.06 -7.98 -32.54
C ILE A 298 23.22 -8.73 -33.55
N GLY A 299 22.32 -9.59 -33.07
CA GLY A 299 21.44 -10.36 -33.94
C GLY A 299 20.35 -9.51 -34.62
N ALA A 300 19.76 -10.07 -35.67
CA ALA A 300 18.79 -9.42 -36.55
C ALA A 300 17.65 -8.61 -35.87
N GLY A 301 17.20 -8.98 -34.67
CA GLY A 301 16.18 -8.22 -33.95
C GLY A 301 16.68 -6.90 -33.34
N GLY A 302 17.96 -6.82 -33.00
CA GLY A 302 18.59 -5.65 -32.38
C GLY A 302 19.13 -4.63 -33.39
N VAL A 303 19.21 -4.98 -34.67
CA VAL A 303 19.78 -4.10 -35.72
C VAL A 303 18.75 -3.22 -36.42
N ALA A 304 17.46 -3.30 -36.09
CA ALA A 304 16.44 -2.41 -36.67
C ALA A 304 16.74 -0.93 -36.33
N LYS A 305 16.42 0.00 -37.24
CA LYS A 305 16.77 1.43 -37.10
C LYS A 305 15.90 2.14 -36.08
N ASN A 306 14.61 1.83 -36.10
CA ASN A 306 13.57 2.61 -35.41
C ASN A 306 13.26 2.13 -33.98
N ILE A 307 13.90 1.05 -33.54
CA ILE A 307 13.80 0.52 -32.18
C ILE A 307 14.82 1.16 -31.26
N LEU A 308 14.66 0.97 -29.95
CA LEU A 308 15.71 1.22 -28.96
C LEU A 308 16.37 -0.11 -28.60
N THR A 309 17.63 -0.31 -29.00
CA THR A 309 18.43 -1.50 -28.73
C THR A 309 19.27 -1.26 -27.48
N ILE A 310 19.15 -2.14 -26.49
CA ILE A 310 19.76 -1.95 -25.16
C ILE A 310 20.80 -3.03 -24.88
N GLY A 311 22.05 -2.60 -24.64
CA GLY A 311 23.15 -3.45 -24.16
C GLY A 311 23.19 -3.56 -22.63
N ALA A 312 24.09 -4.38 -22.10
CA ALA A 312 24.20 -4.67 -20.67
C ALA A 312 25.57 -4.31 -20.12
N VAL A 313 25.56 -3.57 -19.02
CA VAL A 313 26.74 -3.28 -18.19
C VAL A 313 26.60 -3.89 -16.80
N ASN A 314 27.71 -3.99 -16.08
CA ASN A 314 27.76 -4.44 -14.70
C ASN A 314 26.99 -3.49 -13.77
N ASP A 315 26.75 -3.94 -12.55
CA ASP A 315 26.04 -3.14 -11.57
C ASP A 315 26.87 -1.98 -11.04
N ILE A 316 26.28 -0.79 -11.11
CA ILE A 316 26.84 0.45 -10.59
C ILE A 316 26.08 0.79 -9.32
N SER A 317 26.42 0.06 -8.25
CA SER A 317 25.69 0.09 -6.99
C SER A 317 25.80 1.40 -6.21
N SER A 318 26.75 2.28 -6.54
CA SER A 318 26.83 3.67 -6.03
C SER A 318 26.07 4.69 -6.89
N GLY A 319 25.55 4.27 -8.03
CA GLY A 319 25.15 5.17 -9.12
C GLY A 319 26.37 5.68 -9.90
N TYR A 320 26.12 6.21 -11.10
CA TYR A 320 27.13 6.76 -11.99
C TYR A 320 27.83 7.99 -11.38
N SER A 321 29.16 8.04 -11.48
CA SER A 321 29.99 9.19 -11.12
C SER A 321 30.96 9.62 -12.22
N GLN A 322 31.42 8.67 -13.04
CA GLN A 322 32.40 8.88 -14.11
C GLN A 322 32.30 7.77 -15.17
N PRO A 323 32.82 7.99 -16.40
CA PRO A 323 32.69 7.03 -17.51
C PRO A 323 33.23 5.62 -17.20
N SER A 324 34.31 5.52 -16.41
CA SER A 324 34.93 4.23 -16.06
C SER A 324 34.08 3.36 -15.13
N ASP A 325 33.01 3.90 -14.53
CA ASP A 325 32.05 3.12 -13.75
C ASP A 325 31.21 2.20 -14.66
N VAL A 326 31.10 2.54 -15.95
CA VAL A 326 30.32 1.81 -16.95
C VAL A 326 31.15 0.64 -17.50
N VAL A 327 31.16 -0.46 -16.76
CA VAL A 327 31.90 -1.66 -17.14
C VAL A 327 31.00 -2.63 -17.89
N GLN A 328 31.33 -2.93 -19.15
CA GLN A 328 30.60 -3.90 -19.98
C GLN A 328 30.57 -5.30 -19.36
N THR A 329 29.43 -5.98 -19.47
CA THR A 329 29.35 -7.41 -19.11
C THR A 329 30.08 -8.25 -20.15
N SER A 330 30.57 -9.42 -19.77
CA SER A 330 31.30 -10.30 -20.69
C SER A 330 30.47 -10.80 -21.87
N PHE A 331 29.14 -10.73 -21.78
CA PHE A 331 28.23 -11.33 -22.76
C PHE A 331 27.54 -10.31 -23.68
N SER A 332 27.40 -9.03 -23.28
CA SER A 332 26.58 -8.07 -24.04
C SER A 332 27.07 -7.96 -25.48
N SER A 333 26.18 -8.15 -26.45
CA SER A 333 26.48 -7.99 -27.86
C SER A 333 26.81 -6.54 -28.22
N TRP A 334 27.78 -6.36 -29.11
CA TRP A 334 28.33 -5.09 -29.58
C TRP A 334 28.08 -4.94 -31.08
N GLY A 335 27.90 -3.70 -31.53
CA GLY A 335 27.87 -3.36 -32.94
C GLY A 335 29.28 -3.43 -33.55
N PRO A 336 29.50 -2.86 -34.74
CA PRO A 336 28.50 -2.21 -35.59
C PRO A 336 27.42 -3.19 -36.09
N THR A 337 26.37 -2.68 -36.72
CA THR A 337 25.63 -3.48 -37.71
C THR A 337 26.48 -3.64 -38.98
N ASP A 338 26.16 -4.58 -39.88
CA ASP A 338 26.94 -4.78 -41.12
C ASP A 338 27.04 -3.51 -41.97
N ASP A 339 25.99 -2.69 -41.94
CA ASP A 339 25.95 -1.42 -42.66
C ASP A 339 26.62 -0.26 -41.90
N GLY A 340 27.19 -0.52 -40.72
CA GLY A 340 28.06 0.38 -39.97
C GLY A 340 27.37 1.23 -38.89
N ARG A 341 26.08 1.00 -38.62
CA ARG A 341 25.30 1.78 -37.65
C ARG A 341 25.72 1.48 -36.21
N ILE A 342 25.55 2.48 -35.36
CA ILE A 342 25.81 2.40 -33.92
C ILE A 342 24.72 1.56 -33.27
N LYS A 343 25.12 0.39 -32.77
CA LYS A 343 24.30 -0.46 -31.89
C LYS A 343 25.18 -1.06 -30.79
N PRO A 344 24.67 -1.30 -29.56
CA PRO A 344 23.33 -0.91 -29.07
C PRO A 344 23.14 0.61 -29.12
N ASP A 345 21.91 1.11 -29.00
CA ASP A 345 21.69 2.56 -28.95
C ASP A 345 22.17 3.13 -27.61
N ILE A 346 21.92 2.39 -26.52
CA ILE A 346 22.31 2.74 -25.16
C ILE A 346 22.64 1.46 -24.37
N VAL A 347 23.27 1.63 -23.21
CA VAL A 347 23.41 0.56 -22.23
C VAL A 347 22.65 0.87 -20.96
N ALA A 348 22.26 -0.19 -20.26
CA ALA A 348 21.76 -0.13 -18.91
C ALA A 348 22.30 -1.31 -18.13
N ASN A 349 22.13 -1.28 -16.82
CA ASN A 349 22.59 -2.37 -16.01
C ASN A 349 21.87 -3.66 -16.38
N GLY A 350 22.71 -4.62 -16.72
CA GLY A 350 22.40 -6.00 -16.82
C GLY A 350 23.49 -6.79 -16.09
N ALA A 351 23.66 -6.66 -14.76
CA ALA A 351 24.33 -7.63 -13.86
C ALA A 351 23.64 -7.72 -12.46
N SER A 352 23.56 -8.92 -11.89
CA SER A 352 22.74 -9.50 -10.79
C SER A 352 21.22 -9.16 -10.50
N LEU A 353 20.25 -8.96 -11.46
CA LEU A 353 18.81 -8.52 -11.26
C LEU A 353 18.08 -9.39 -10.29
N TYR A 354 17.72 -8.80 -9.16
CA TYR A 354 16.78 -9.34 -8.23
C TYR A 354 15.36 -8.95 -8.66
N SER A 355 14.56 -9.93 -9.06
CA SER A 355 13.16 -9.72 -9.41
C SER A 355 12.34 -10.99 -9.23
N THR A 356 11.07 -10.93 -9.62
CA THR A 356 10.08 -11.99 -9.42
C THR A 356 10.40 -13.26 -10.20
N GLU A 357 10.04 -14.41 -9.66
CA GLU A 357 10.23 -15.72 -10.29
C GLU A 357 8.91 -16.47 -10.43
N SER A 358 8.84 -17.40 -11.37
CA SER A 358 7.61 -18.13 -11.65
C SER A 358 7.43 -19.40 -10.82
N SER A 359 8.25 -19.71 -9.81
CA SER A 359 8.11 -20.95 -9.03
C SER A 359 6.98 -20.89 -7.99
N SER A 360 6.71 -19.73 -7.39
CA SER A 360 5.57 -19.48 -6.50
C SER A 360 5.07 -18.03 -6.62
N ASN A 361 4.01 -17.65 -5.91
CA ASN A 361 3.52 -16.25 -5.88
C ASN A 361 4.41 -15.31 -5.03
N THR A 362 5.43 -15.84 -4.37
CA THR A 362 6.35 -15.13 -3.47
C THR A 362 7.82 -15.36 -3.84
N ALA A 363 8.08 -15.92 -5.02
CA ALA A 363 9.41 -16.34 -5.44
C ALA A 363 10.19 -15.18 -6.07
N TYR A 364 11.46 -15.07 -5.73
CA TYR A 364 12.38 -14.09 -6.30
C TYR A 364 13.72 -14.72 -6.63
N GLY A 365 14.48 -14.10 -7.53
CA GLY A 365 15.76 -14.64 -7.99
C GLY A 365 16.64 -13.61 -8.66
N ASN A 366 17.95 -13.92 -8.66
CA ASN A 366 18.98 -13.21 -9.41
C ASN A 366 19.29 -13.95 -10.71
N LYS A 367 19.57 -13.22 -11.79
CA LYS A 367 19.41 -13.83 -13.12
C LYS A 367 20.18 -12.99 -14.15
N SER A 368 21.14 -13.43 -15.03
CA SER A 368 21.91 -12.56 -16.04
C SER A 368 21.67 -12.47 -17.59
N GLY A 369 21.98 -11.31 -18.25
CA GLY A 369 21.77 -10.93 -19.68
C GLY A 369 21.50 -9.43 -20.08
N THR A 370 21.29 -9.15 -21.37
CA THR A 370 20.72 -7.89 -21.91
C THR A 370 19.20 -7.80 -21.80
N SER A 371 18.57 -8.92 -21.51
CA SER A 371 17.13 -9.02 -21.39
C SER A 371 16.58 -8.50 -20.07
N MET A 372 17.42 -8.09 -19.09
CA MET A 372 16.95 -7.25 -17.97
C MET A 372 17.46 -5.81 -18.01
N SER A 373 18.52 -5.51 -18.77
CA SER A 373 18.82 -4.12 -19.12
C SER A 373 17.69 -3.53 -19.99
N SER A 374 17.12 -4.30 -20.93
CA SER A 374 15.98 -3.85 -21.75
C SER A 374 14.69 -3.49 -20.96
N PRO A 375 14.14 -4.33 -20.06
CA PRO A 375 12.93 -4.01 -19.30
C PRO A 375 13.15 -2.95 -18.23
N SER A 376 14.37 -2.82 -17.71
CA SER A 376 14.69 -1.72 -16.81
C SER A 376 14.61 -0.39 -17.55
N VAL A 377 15.25 -0.28 -18.71
CA VAL A 377 15.06 0.88 -19.60
C VAL A 377 13.57 1.07 -19.91
N THR A 378 12.86 0.03 -20.35
CA THR A 378 11.45 0.14 -20.76
C THR A 378 10.54 0.63 -19.64
N GLY A 379 10.71 0.14 -18.41
CA GLY A 379 9.96 0.62 -17.26
C GLY A 379 10.29 2.08 -16.93
N SER A 380 11.56 2.46 -16.98
CA SER A 380 12.01 3.84 -16.75
C SER A 380 11.54 4.82 -17.83
N LEU A 381 11.47 4.39 -19.09
CA LEU A 381 10.83 5.11 -20.18
C LEU A 381 9.34 5.37 -19.91
N GLY A 382 8.66 4.42 -19.24
CA GLY A 382 7.30 4.60 -18.75
C GLY A 382 7.16 5.79 -17.79
N LEU A 383 8.13 5.97 -16.89
CA LEU A 383 8.18 7.14 -16.01
C LEU A 383 8.39 8.45 -16.78
N LEU A 384 9.23 8.44 -17.82
CA LEU A 384 9.45 9.62 -18.66
C LEU A 384 8.20 10.01 -19.45
N GLN A 385 7.42 9.03 -19.94
CA GLN A 385 6.13 9.30 -20.57
C GLN A 385 5.08 9.81 -19.57
N GLU A 386 5.05 9.29 -18.34
CA GLU A 386 4.24 9.85 -17.25
C GLU A 386 4.62 11.31 -16.98
N HIS A 387 5.91 11.58 -16.80
CA HIS A 387 6.41 12.92 -16.50
C HIS A 387 6.11 13.93 -17.62
N TYR A 388 6.37 13.54 -18.87
CA TYR A 388 6.06 14.39 -20.01
C TYR A 388 4.56 14.64 -20.15
N LYS A 389 3.73 13.62 -19.97
CA LYS A 389 2.27 13.76 -19.95
C LYS A 389 1.80 14.75 -18.89
N ASN A 390 2.35 14.66 -17.68
CA ASN A 390 2.01 15.55 -16.56
C ASN A 390 2.39 17.00 -16.85
N ASN A 391 3.48 17.22 -17.61
CA ASN A 391 4.00 18.56 -17.93
C ASN A 391 3.56 19.10 -19.30
N ASN A 392 2.86 18.33 -20.13
CA ASN A 392 2.54 18.70 -21.52
C ASN A 392 1.07 18.45 -21.88
N SER A 393 0.16 18.93 -21.03
CA SER A 393 -1.30 18.89 -21.26
C SER A 393 -1.84 17.49 -21.58
N GLY A 394 -1.27 16.45 -20.97
CA GLY A 394 -1.70 15.06 -21.18
C GLY A 394 -1.16 14.41 -22.47
N ASN A 395 -0.31 15.09 -23.25
CA ASN A 395 0.28 14.53 -24.46
C ASN A 395 1.48 13.62 -24.15
N PHE A 396 1.68 12.60 -24.99
CA PHE A 396 2.86 11.74 -24.97
C PHE A 396 3.87 12.13 -26.04
N MET A 397 5.14 11.79 -25.82
CA MET A 397 6.21 11.93 -26.81
C MET A 397 6.06 10.90 -27.93
N ARG A 398 6.46 11.26 -29.16
CA ARG A 398 6.74 10.28 -30.23
C ARG A 398 7.85 9.32 -29.81
N ALA A 399 7.87 8.14 -30.43
CA ALA A 399 8.92 7.13 -30.23
C ALA A 399 10.31 7.70 -30.52
N ALA A 400 10.45 8.46 -31.62
CA ALA A 400 11.69 9.17 -31.97
C ALA A 400 12.10 10.20 -30.91
N THR A 401 11.14 10.93 -30.31
CA THR A 401 11.42 11.93 -29.27
C THR A 401 11.91 11.26 -27.99
N LEU A 402 11.29 10.16 -27.59
CA LEU A 402 11.70 9.41 -26.41
C LEU A 402 13.08 8.76 -26.61
N LYS A 403 13.34 8.19 -27.80
CA LYS A 403 14.67 7.68 -28.20
C LYS A 403 15.71 8.79 -28.21
N ALA A 404 15.39 9.97 -28.78
CA ALA A 404 16.26 11.14 -28.75
C ALA A 404 16.58 11.57 -27.33
N LEU A 405 15.58 11.60 -26.43
CA LEU A 405 15.75 12.06 -25.06
C LEU A 405 16.76 11.19 -24.31
N VAL A 406 16.60 9.87 -24.36
CA VAL A 406 17.51 8.98 -23.65
C VAL A 406 18.93 8.95 -24.23
N ILE A 407 19.09 9.11 -25.55
CA ILE A 407 20.41 9.25 -26.19
C ILE A 407 21.04 10.60 -25.85
N HIS A 408 20.24 11.66 -25.83
CA HIS A 408 20.70 13.01 -25.54
C HIS A 408 21.25 13.11 -24.12
N THR A 409 20.57 12.48 -23.16
CA THR A 409 20.89 12.55 -21.73
C THR A 409 21.63 11.33 -21.19
N ALA A 410 22.07 10.41 -22.04
CA ALA A 410 22.90 9.29 -21.61
C ALA A 410 24.20 9.81 -20.99
N ASP A 411 24.59 9.22 -19.86
CA ASP A 411 25.88 9.44 -19.25
C ASP A 411 26.98 8.84 -20.14
N GLU A 412 28.09 9.56 -20.25
CA GLU A 412 29.26 9.15 -21.04
C GLU A 412 29.81 7.80 -20.56
N ALA A 413 30.31 6.99 -21.48
CA ALA A 413 30.81 5.64 -21.19
C ALA A 413 31.96 5.28 -22.14
N GLY A 414 32.81 4.34 -21.72
CA GLY A 414 33.96 3.93 -22.52
C GLY A 414 35.21 4.76 -22.25
N ASN A 415 36.22 4.60 -23.12
CA ASN A 415 37.56 5.14 -22.92
C ASN A 415 37.81 6.48 -23.61
N ALA A 416 36.88 6.96 -24.43
CA ALA A 416 36.98 8.19 -25.19
C ALA A 416 35.59 8.83 -25.30
N ASP A 417 35.53 10.16 -25.38
CA ASP A 417 34.28 10.89 -25.49
C ASP A 417 33.51 10.54 -26.77
N GLY A 418 32.20 10.38 -26.64
CA GLY A 418 31.28 10.15 -27.76
C GLY A 418 30.82 8.70 -27.86
N PRO A 419 30.02 8.37 -28.88
CA PRO A 419 29.49 7.02 -29.00
C PRO A 419 30.59 6.00 -29.28
N ASP A 420 30.37 4.74 -28.90
CA ASP A 420 31.18 3.60 -29.31
C ASP A 420 30.28 2.37 -29.59
N TYR A 421 30.81 1.33 -30.24
CA TYR A 421 30.01 0.14 -30.58
C TYR A 421 29.74 -0.81 -29.40
N GLN A 422 30.31 -0.56 -28.23
CA GLN A 422 30.13 -1.34 -27.00
C GLN A 422 28.99 -0.78 -26.14
N ASN A 423 29.02 0.53 -25.91
CA ASN A 423 28.15 1.30 -25.03
C ASN A 423 27.06 2.06 -25.81
N GLY A 424 27.14 2.12 -27.13
CA GLY A 424 26.25 2.95 -27.94
C GLY A 424 26.50 4.42 -27.66
N TRP A 425 25.42 5.15 -27.39
CA TRP A 425 25.47 6.57 -27.01
C TRP A 425 25.69 6.79 -25.50
N GLY A 426 25.87 5.73 -24.71
CA GLY A 426 26.18 5.81 -23.28
C GLY A 426 25.19 5.09 -22.37
N LEU A 427 25.37 5.27 -21.06
CA LEU A 427 24.53 4.71 -20.01
C LEU A 427 23.25 5.53 -19.84
N MET A 428 22.07 4.89 -19.83
CA MET A 428 20.81 5.60 -19.61
C MET A 428 20.81 6.37 -18.28
N ASN A 429 20.41 7.65 -18.31
CA ASN A 429 20.17 8.44 -17.11
C ASN A 429 18.72 8.96 -17.07
N THR A 430 17.87 8.27 -16.31
CA THR A 430 16.43 8.56 -16.21
C THR A 430 16.17 9.91 -15.55
N LYS A 431 16.97 10.29 -14.55
CA LYS A 431 16.79 11.54 -13.83
C LYS A 431 17.14 12.75 -14.69
N VAL A 432 18.27 12.71 -15.40
CA VAL A 432 18.67 13.80 -16.30
C VAL A 432 17.67 13.92 -17.46
N ALA A 433 17.18 12.81 -18.01
CA ALA A 433 16.07 12.81 -18.98
C ALA A 433 14.82 13.51 -18.44
N ALA A 434 14.42 13.20 -17.21
CA ALA A 434 13.27 13.83 -16.55
C ALA A 434 13.52 15.34 -16.30
N ASP A 435 14.74 15.75 -15.96
CA ASP A 435 15.09 17.15 -15.79
C ASP A 435 15.06 17.93 -17.11
N VAL A 436 15.46 17.31 -18.22
CA VAL A 436 15.31 17.91 -19.55
C VAL A 436 13.84 18.12 -19.91
N ILE A 437 12.94 17.19 -19.52
CA ILE A 437 11.49 17.38 -19.66
C ILE A 437 11.01 18.53 -18.77
N THR A 438 11.38 18.53 -17.49
CA THR A 438 10.99 19.57 -16.52
C THR A 438 11.37 20.96 -17.03
N ASN A 439 12.59 21.11 -17.55
CA ASN A 439 13.15 22.38 -17.98
C ASN A 439 12.85 22.75 -19.44
N ARG A 440 11.93 22.03 -20.10
CA ARG A 440 11.54 22.29 -21.49
C ARG A 440 11.07 23.73 -21.65
N ASN A 441 11.58 24.41 -22.67
CA ASN A 441 11.36 25.84 -22.93
C ASN A 441 11.89 26.80 -21.85
N VAL A 442 12.79 26.33 -20.98
CA VAL A 442 13.53 27.18 -20.03
C VAL A 442 15.01 27.07 -20.33
N SER A 443 15.60 25.91 -20.04
CA SER A 443 17.00 25.59 -20.31
C SER A 443 17.21 24.42 -21.27
N SER A 444 16.11 23.83 -21.76
CA SER A 444 16.11 22.82 -22.81
C SER A 444 15.05 23.11 -23.88
N LYS A 445 15.19 22.48 -25.04
CA LYS A 445 14.18 22.41 -26.10
C LYS A 445 13.90 20.93 -26.42
N ILE A 446 12.62 20.59 -26.59
CA ILE A 446 12.16 19.29 -27.08
C ILE A 446 11.10 19.61 -28.15
N GLU A 447 11.46 19.40 -29.41
CA GLU A 447 10.66 19.74 -30.59
C GLU A 447 10.37 18.48 -31.44
N GLU A 448 9.20 18.45 -32.07
CA GLU A 448 8.74 17.35 -32.93
C GLU A 448 8.30 17.89 -34.30
N GLU A 449 9.20 17.85 -35.27
CA GLU A 449 9.09 18.59 -36.53
C GLU A 449 8.88 17.67 -37.74
N THR A 450 8.68 18.26 -38.91
CA THR A 450 8.63 17.56 -40.20
C THR A 450 9.43 18.32 -41.24
N LEU A 451 10.41 17.67 -41.82
CA LEU A 451 11.23 18.19 -42.90
C LEU A 451 10.65 17.74 -44.24
N ASN A 452 10.37 18.68 -45.14
CA ASN A 452 9.91 18.38 -46.50
C ASN A 452 11.09 18.38 -47.48
N ASN A 453 10.91 17.77 -48.65
CA ASN A 453 11.90 17.82 -49.73
C ASN A 453 12.36 19.27 -50.02
N SER A 454 13.68 19.42 -50.22
CA SER A 454 14.38 20.69 -50.44
C SER A 454 14.26 21.77 -49.34
N ASN A 455 13.62 21.49 -48.20
CA ASN A 455 13.55 22.43 -47.08
C ASN A 455 14.72 22.27 -46.09
N THR A 456 14.99 23.35 -45.36
CA THR A 456 15.89 23.39 -44.21
C THR A 456 15.08 23.82 -42.99
N TYR A 457 15.16 23.06 -41.89
CA TYR A 457 14.68 23.52 -40.59
C TYR A 457 15.78 24.35 -39.92
N THR A 458 15.42 25.46 -39.27
CA THR A 458 16.37 26.36 -38.61
C THR A 458 15.83 26.78 -37.24
N LEU A 459 16.67 26.67 -36.22
CA LEU A 459 16.37 27.09 -34.85
C LEU A 459 17.54 27.92 -34.29
N GLN A 460 17.26 29.12 -33.80
CA GLN A 460 18.22 29.90 -33.03
C GLN A 460 18.11 29.60 -31.54
N VAL A 461 19.24 29.38 -30.89
CA VAL A 461 19.33 29.17 -29.43
C VAL A 461 20.46 30.01 -28.84
N ASN A 462 20.33 30.40 -27.58
CA ASN A 462 21.40 31.08 -26.86
C ASN A 462 22.07 30.11 -25.89
N ALA A 463 23.34 29.77 -26.10
CA ALA A 463 24.09 28.95 -25.17
C ALA A 463 24.36 29.73 -23.87
N THR A 464 24.34 29.04 -22.73
CA THR A 464 24.52 29.69 -21.41
C THR A 464 25.96 30.14 -21.15
N GLY A 465 26.95 29.50 -21.80
CA GLY A 465 28.37 29.71 -21.52
C GLY A 465 28.90 28.99 -20.28
N SER A 466 28.08 28.19 -19.60
CA SER A 466 28.40 27.56 -18.31
C SER A 466 28.50 26.04 -18.38
N GLY A 467 28.57 25.46 -19.57
CA GLY A 467 28.56 24.01 -19.80
C GLY A 467 28.40 23.66 -21.28
N PRO A 468 28.17 22.37 -21.59
CA PRO A 468 28.08 21.92 -22.96
C PRO A 468 26.79 22.40 -23.64
N LEU A 469 26.89 22.80 -24.91
CA LEU A 469 25.74 22.91 -25.81
C LEU A 469 25.60 21.57 -26.54
N VAL A 470 24.47 20.91 -26.35
CA VAL A 470 24.19 19.61 -26.96
C VAL A 470 22.93 19.73 -27.82
N ALA A 471 22.97 19.17 -29.03
CA ALA A 471 21.79 19.00 -29.87
C ALA A 471 21.73 17.58 -30.45
N THR A 472 20.57 16.94 -30.37
CA THR A 472 20.36 15.58 -30.89
C THR A 472 19.13 15.55 -31.76
N ILE A 473 19.25 15.03 -32.99
CA ILE A 473 18.11 14.66 -33.83
C ILE A 473 17.96 13.14 -33.90
N VAL A 474 16.71 12.68 -33.91
CA VAL A 474 16.34 11.29 -34.19
C VAL A 474 15.11 11.28 -35.09
N TRP A 475 15.06 10.36 -36.05
CA TRP A 475 13.89 10.17 -36.89
C TRP A 475 13.51 8.69 -37.01
N THR A 476 12.21 8.44 -37.13
CA THR A 476 11.69 7.12 -37.48
C THR A 476 11.77 6.99 -39.00
N ASP A 477 12.84 6.35 -39.48
CA ASP A 477 13.14 6.22 -40.90
C ASP A 477 12.22 5.19 -41.58
N VAL A 478 12.05 5.29 -42.90
CA VAL A 478 11.35 4.26 -43.68
C VAL A 478 12.17 2.96 -43.62
N ALA A 479 11.51 1.80 -43.58
CA ALA A 479 12.22 0.52 -43.52
C ALA A 479 13.19 0.34 -44.71
N GLY A 480 14.38 -0.17 -44.41
CA GLY A 480 15.39 -0.47 -45.43
C GLY A 480 14.99 -1.64 -46.33
N THR A 481 15.79 -1.90 -47.36
CA THR A 481 15.61 -3.09 -48.21
C THR A 481 16.69 -4.11 -47.89
N PRO A 482 16.34 -5.21 -47.18
CA PRO A 482 17.27 -6.30 -46.91
C PRO A 482 17.91 -6.81 -48.20
N VAL A 483 19.21 -7.01 -48.18
CA VAL A 483 19.95 -7.66 -49.26
C VAL A 483 19.82 -9.18 -49.17
N ALA A 484 20.32 -9.90 -50.18
CA ALA A 484 20.44 -11.35 -50.08
C ALA A 484 21.38 -11.73 -48.92
N PRO A 485 21.11 -12.83 -48.19
CA PRO A 485 22.00 -13.31 -47.14
C PRO A 485 23.46 -13.42 -47.61
N ALA A 486 24.35 -12.69 -46.95
CA ALA A 486 25.78 -12.65 -47.19
C ALA A 486 26.48 -12.31 -45.88
N LEU A 487 27.76 -12.66 -45.75
CA LEU A 487 28.60 -12.25 -44.62
C LEU A 487 28.94 -10.76 -44.77
N ASP A 488 28.67 -9.98 -43.72
CA ASP A 488 29.02 -8.57 -43.51
C ASP A 488 28.71 -7.61 -44.70
N PRO A 489 27.49 -7.62 -45.28
CA PRO A 489 27.13 -6.70 -46.36
C PRO A 489 27.11 -5.23 -45.91
N SER A 490 27.95 -4.41 -46.54
CA SER A 490 28.06 -2.96 -46.27
C SER A 490 26.94 -2.09 -46.87
N ASN A 491 25.89 -2.70 -47.41
CA ASN A 491 24.78 -1.96 -48.03
C ASN A 491 24.05 -1.12 -46.98
N ARG A 492 23.96 0.20 -47.21
CA ARG A 492 23.27 1.11 -46.29
C ARG A 492 21.80 0.74 -46.13
N MET A 493 21.35 0.64 -44.88
CA MET A 493 19.93 0.46 -44.58
C MET A 493 19.22 1.79 -44.32
N LEU A 494 19.94 2.89 -44.09
CA LEU A 494 19.39 4.25 -44.01
C LEU A 494 18.73 4.64 -45.35
N VAL A 495 17.51 5.17 -45.30
CA VAL A 495 16.74 5.58 -46.48
C VAL A 495 16.65 7.09 -46.58
N ASN A 496 16.10 7.74 -45.55
CA ASN A 496 16.09 9.20 -45.45
C ASN A 496 17.31 9.65 -44.63
N ASP A 497 18.22 10.36 -45.29
CA ASP A 497 19.47 10.85 -44.71
C ASP A 497 19.28 12.32 -44.28
N LEU A 498 19.15 12.56 -42.98
CA LEU A 498 19.02 13.89 -42.38
C LEU A 498 20.34 14.33 -41.76
N ASP A 499 20.65 15.62 -41.88
CA ASP A 499 21.90 16.21 -41.43
C ASP A 499 21.66 17.38 -40.46
N ILE A 500 22.14 17.29 -39.23
CA ILE A 500 22.19 18.40 -38.26
C ILE A 500 23.52 19.14 -38.35
N ARG A 501 23.46 20.47 -38.28
CA ARG A 501 24.64 21.34 -38.06
C ARG A 501 24.34 22.35 -36.97
N ILE A 502 25.36 22.69 -36.18
CA ILE A 502 25.33 23.89 -35.34
C ILE A 502 26.34 24.88 -35.91
N THR A 503 25.94 26.14 -36.12
CA THR A 503 26.82 27.18 -36.63
C THR A 503 26.88 28.40 -35.71
N ARG A 504 28.07 29.00 -35.60
CA ARG A 504 28.31 30.27 -34.92
C ARG A 504 29.53 30.97 -35.50
N ASN A 505 29.40 32.25 -35.86
CA ASN A 505 30.50 33.09 -36.33
C ASN A 505 31.35 32.46 -37.46
N GLY A 506 30.71 31.73 -38.39
CA GLY A 506 31.39 31.03 -39.48
C GLY A 506 31.94 29.64 -39.13
N THR A 507 32.01 29.26 -37.85
CA THR A 507 32.35 27.90 -37.43
C THR A 507 31.14 26.99 -37.55
N THR A 508 31.35 25.80 -38.13
CA THR A 508 30.34 24.73 -38.22
C THR A 508 30.78 23.55 -37.36
N TYR A 509 29.87 23.07 -36.52
CA TYR A 509 30.04 21.88 -35.69
C TYR A 509 29.25 20.73 -36.32
N PHE A 510 29.89 19.55 -36.36
CA PHE A 510 29.38 18.34 -37.00
C PHE A 510 29.00 17.29 -35.96
N PRO A 511 28.06 16.38 -36.28
CA PRO A 511 27.68 15.31 -35.36
C PRO A 511 28.80 14.27 -35.22
N TRP A 512 28.68 13.44 -34.19
CA TRP A 512 29.54 12.28 -34.02
C TRP A 512 29.27 11.20 -35.08
N LYS A 513 30.35 10.52 -35.49
CA LYS A 513 30.34 9.32 -36.33
C LYS A 513 31.41 8.33 -35.88
N LEU A 514 31.18 7.05 -36.16
CA LEU A 514 32.15 5.97 -35.98
C LEU A 514 32.69 5.47 -37.33
N ASP A 515 33.86 4.84 -37.28
CA ASP A 515 34.44 4.14 -38.43
C ASP A 515 34.14 2.63 -38.32
N PRO A 516 33.21 2.09 -39.12
CA PRO A 516 32.87 0.67 -39.05
C PRO A 516 34.02 -0.24 -39.50
N ALA A 517 35.00 0.27 -40.25
CA ALA A 517 36.19 -0.50 -40.61
C ALA A 517 37.18 -0.65 -39.44
N ASN A 518 37.08 0.22 -38.43
CA ASN A 518 37.92 0.22 -37.23
C ASN A 518 37.03 0.33 -35.98
N PRO A 519 36.27 -0.71 -35.62
CA PRO A 519 35.20 -0.61 -34.63
C PRO A 519 35.67 -0.33 -33.19
N SER A 520 36.97 -0.45 -32.90
CA SER A 520 37.55 -0.06 -31.62
C SER A 520 38.07 1.39 -31.58
N ALA A 521 38.09 2.10 -32.70
CA ALA A 521 38.54 3.48 -32.77
C ALA A 521 37.54 4.42 -32.08
N ALA A 522 38.07 5.49 -31.46
CA ALA A 522 37.24 6.53 -30.86
C ALA A 522 36.39 7.26 -31.92
N ALA A 523 35.22 7.76 -31.50
CA ALA A 523 34.38 8.58 -32.37
C ALA A 523 35.09 9.83 -32.87
N THR A 524 34.73 10.23 -34.08
CA THR A 524 35.15 11.49 -34.70
C THR A 524 33.92 12.31 -35.08
N THR A 525 34.10 13.57 -35.44
CA THR A 525 32.99 14.39 -35.94
C THR A 525 33.00 14.46 -37.46
N GLY A 526 31.82 14.53 -38.07
CA GLY A 526 31.64 14.64 -39.52
C GLY A 526 30.22 14.29 -39.93
N ASP A 527 29.96 14.20 -41.23
CA ASP A 527 28.68 13.72 -41.74
C ASP A 527 28.46 12.26 -41.31
N ASN A 528 27.38 12.00 -40.56
CA ASN A 528 26.94 10.66 -40.24
C ASN A 528 25.88 10.24 -41.26
N ASP A 529 26.27 9.34 -42.15
CA ASP A 529 25.46 8.90 -43.28
C ASP A 529 25.00 7.44 -43.14
N ARG A 530 24.88 6.98 -41.89
CA ARG A 530 24.49 5.61 -41.51
C ARG A 530 23.37 5.61 -40.49
N ASP A 531 23.48 6.40 -39.43
CA ASP A 531 22.56 6.36 -38.32
C ASP A 531 21.33 7.24 -38.56
N ASN A 532 20.17 6.81 -38.06
CA ASN A 532 18.98 7.66 -37.96
C ASN A 532 18.97 8.49 -36.66
N VAL A 533 20.16 8.77 -36.14
CA VAL A 533 20.46 9.51 -34.91
C VAL A 533 21.71 10.34 -35.18
N GLU A 534 21.64 11.64 -34.96
CA GLU A 534 22.82 12.51 -34.99
C GLU A 534 22.89 13.37 -33.72
N LYS A 535 24.04 13.39 -33.04
CA LYS A 535 24.29 14.17 -31.83
C LYS A 535 25.51 15.05 -32.02
N ILE A 536 25.34 16.35 -31.79
CA ILE A 536 26.43 17.34 -31.70
C ILE A 536 26.63 17.66 -30.22
N PHE A 537 27.87 17.59 -29.77
CA PHE A 537 28.29 17.94 -28.41
C PHE A 537 29.41 18.98 -28.46
N ILE A 538 29.16 20.17 -27.92
CA ILE A 538 30.15 21.25 -27.81
C ILE A 538 30.48 21.44 -26.33
N ALA A 539 31.54 20.78 -25.86
CA ALA A 539 31.89 20.67 -24.43
C ALA A 539 31.89 22.02 -23.69
N ASN A 540 32.50 23.04 -24.30
CA ASN A 540 32.68 24.38 -23.72
C ASN A 540 32.16 25.44 -24.69
N ALA A 541 30.84 25.45 -24.94
CA ALA A 541 30.22 26.42 -25.84
C ALA A 541 30.21 27.81 -25.18
N PRO A 542 30.88 28.85 -25.73
CA PRO A 542 30.82 30.18 -25.14
C PRO A 542 29.39 30.72 -25.11
N ALA A 543 29.06 31.63 -24.19
CA ALA A 543 27.74 32.26 -24.18
C ALA A 543 27.47 33.00 -25.51
N GLY A 544 26.25 32.93 -26.01
CA GLY A 544 25.83 33.63 -27.23
C GLY A 544 24.93 32.81 -28.15
N THR A 545 24.52 33.42 -29.27
CA THR A 545 23.57 32.80 -30.20
C THR A 545 24.25 31.79 -31.13
N TYR A 546 23.63 30.62 -31.24
CA TYR A 546 23.96 29.55 -32.17
C TYR A 546 22.77 29.29 -33.07
N THR A 547 23.04 28.89 -34.32
CA THR A 547 22.02 28.47 -35.27
C THR A 547 22.12 26.97 -35.49
N ILE A 548 21.05 26.26 -35.16
CA ILE A 548 20.89 24.82 -35.43
C ILE A 548 20.13 24.69 -36.74
N THR A 549 20.67 23.94 -37.68
CA THR A 549 19.99 23.63 -38.95
C THR A 549 19.84 22.13 -39.10
N VAL A 550 18.70 21.69 -39.64
CA VAL A 550 18.48 20.31 -40.07
C VAL A 550 18.13 20.31 -41.55
N THR A 551 18.93 19.61 -42.34
CA THR A 551 18.79 19.43 -43.79
C THR A 551 18.62 17.95 -44.13
N HIS A 552 18.50 17.62 -45.42
CA HIS A 552 18.51 16.24 -45.89
C HIS A 552 19.30 16.09 -47.20
N LYS A 553 19.76 14.87 -47.46
CA LYS A 553 20.40 14.47 -48.71
C LYS A 553 19.42 13.73 -49.61
N GLY A 554 19.56 13.95 -50.92
CA GLY A 554 18.75 13.27 -51.92
C GLY A 554 17.28 13.68 -51.90
N THR A 555 16.40 12.71 -52.11
CA THR A 555 14.95 12.90 -52.10
C THR A 555 14.36 12.05 -50.98
N LEU A 556 13.66 12.69 -50.04
CA LEU A 556 12.98 12.02 -48.95
C LEU A 556 11.89 11.09 -49.49
N SER A 557 11.94 9.83 -49.07
CA SER A 557 10.88 8.85 -49.30
C SER A 557 9.57 9.35 -48.69
N GLY A 558 8.52 9.42 -49.50
CA GLY A 558 7.24 10.01 -49.10
C GLY A 558 7.18 11.55 -49.11
N ASN A 559 8.18 12.22 -49.68
CA ASN A 559 8.35 13.69 -49.79
C ASN A 559 8.60 14.45 -48.47
N SER A 560 8.58 13.78 -47.32
CA SER A 560 8.80 14.38 -46.01
C SER A 560 9.27 13.35 -44.99
N GLN A 561 10.05 13.79 -43.99
CA GLN A 561 10.48 12.98 -42.86
C GLN A 561 10.20 13.74 -41.55
N ALA A 562 9.46 13.10 -40.65
CA ALA A 562 9.29 13.59 -39.29
C ALA A 562 10.54 13.32 -38.46
N PHE A 563 10.98 14.29 -37.66
CA PHE A 563 12.13 14.15 -36.78
C PHE A 563 11.89 14.83 -35.43
N SER A 564 12.63 14.41 -34.42
CA SER A 564 12.61 15.00 -33.09
C SER A 564 13.95 15.68 -32.83
N LEU A 565 13.92 16.86 -32.19
CA LEU A 565 15.12 17.63 -31.84
C LEU A 565 15.12 17.91 -30.34
N ILE A 566 16.24 17.60 -29.68
CA ILE A 566 16.47 17.95 -28.27
C ILE A 566 17.72 18.81 -28.17
N VAL A 567 17.62 19.91 -27.42
CA VAL A 567 18.71 20.86 -27.19
C VAL A 567 18.82 21.17 -25.69
N THR A 568 20.02 21.14 -25.15
CA THR A 568 20.33 21.53 -23.76
C THR A 568 21.56 22.44 -23.71
N GLY A 569 21.86 23.04 -22.55
CA GLY A 569 22.93 24.03 -22.43
C GLY A 569 22.56 25.41 -22.96
N ILE A 570 21.26 25.70 -23.01
CA ILE A 570 20.71 26.95 -23.56
C ILE A 570 19.96 27.75 -22.50
N SER A 571 19.77 29.04 -22.76
CA SER A 571 18.82 29.90 -22.06
C SER A 571 17.86 30.49 -23.08
N THR A 572 16.57 30.26 -22.89
CA THR A 572 15.53 30.70 -23.85
C THR A 572 15.10 32.16 -23.68
N GLY A 573 15.65 32.88 -22.68
CA GLY A 573 15.21 34.23 -22.32
C GLY A 573 13.89 34.20 -21.56
N THR A 574 13.83 34.91 -20.41
CA THR A 574 12.78 34.93 -19.37
C THR A 574 11.64 33.93 -19.53
N ALA A 575 11.69 32.85 -18.75
CA ALA A 575 10.47 32.15 -18.35
C ALA A 575 9.53 33.19 -17.73
N THR A 576 8.38 33.46 -18.35
CA THR A 576 7.30 34.13 -17.65
C THR A 576 6.90 33.20 -16.51
N CYS A 577 7.13 33.63 -15.27
CA CYS A 577 6.80 32.82 -14.10
C CYS A 577 5.29 32.60 -14.10
N ALA A 578 4.86 31.39 -14.48
CA ALA A 578 3.45 31.08 -14.61
C ALA A 578 2.80 31.00 -13.23
N VAL A 579 1.53 31.38 -13.16
CA VAL A 579 0.74 31.27 -11.94
C VAL A 579 0.48 29.79 -11.66
N ALA A 580 0.73 29.34 -10.42
CA ALA A 580 0.51 27.96 -10.02
C ALA A 580 -0.97 27.55 -10.17
N GLY A 581 -1.21 26.37 -10.74
CA GLY A 581 -2.54 25.78 -10.96
C GLY A 581 -2.69 24.42 -10.27
N GLY A 582 -3.84 23.76 -10.44
CA GLY A 582 -4.08 22.42 -9.88
C GLY A 582 -4.19 22.38 -8.35
N LEU A 583 -4.63 23.48 -7.73
CA LEU A 583 -4.72 23.60 -6.28
C LEU A 583 -5.68 22.55 -5.69
N ASN A 584 -5.20 21.72 -4.78
CA ASN A 584 -6.02 20.79 -4.01
C ASN A 584 -5.55 20.68 -2.55
N VAL A 585 -6.32 19.99 -1.72
CA VAL A 585 -6.03 19.79 -0.29
C VAL A 585 -6.06 18.30 0.05
N THR A 586 -5.08 17.84 0.81
CA THR A 586 -4.93 16.46 1.32
C THR A 586 -4.63 16.49 2.83
N ASN A 587 -4.64 15.33 3.50
CA ASN A 587 -4.36 15.21 4.95
C ASN A 587 -5.15 16.21 5.81
N LEU A 588 -6.42 16.40 5.48
CA LEU A 588 -7.31 17.36 6.14
C LEU A 588 -7.76 16.82 7.50
N THR A 589 -7.54 17.60 8.55
CA THR A 589 -8.01 17.31 9.92
C THR A 589 -8.90 18.45 10.44
N ASN A 590 -9.23 18.42 11.73
CA ASN A 590 -9.95 19.51 12.40
C ASN A 590 -9.07 20.75 12.64
N THR A 591 -7.74 20.63 12.60
CA THR A 591 -6.80 21.72 12.95
C THR A 591 -5.62 21.85 11.99
N SER A 592 -5.54 21.02 10.95
CA SER A 592 -4.44 21.04 9.97
C SER A 592 -4.91 20.60 8.58
N ALA A 593 -4.10 20.93 7.58
CA ALA A 593 -4.28 20.49 6.20
C ALA A 593 -2.94 20.50 5.44
N THR A 594 -2.82 19.72 4.36
CA THR A 594 -1.74 19.87 3.37
C THR A 594 -2.29 20.53 2.11
N LEU A 595 -1.73 21.69 1.75
CA LEU A 595 -2.07 22.43 0.54
C LEU A 595 -1.14 21.99 -0.58
N ASN A 596 -1.66 21.61 -1.75
CA ASN A 596 -0.84 21.17 -2.89
C ASN A 596 -1.20 21.94 -4.16
N TRP A 597 -0.26 21.98 -5.10
CA TRP A 597 -0.38 22.59 -6.43
C TRP A 597 0.46 21.83 -7.46
N ASN A 598 0.28 22.12 -8.74
CA ASN A 598 1.13 21.59 -9.79
C ASN A 598 2.48 22.32 -9.83
N ALA A 599 3.56 21.59 -10.10
CA ALA A 599 4.86 22.19 -10.34
C ALA A 599 4.79 23.21 -11.50
N VAL A 600 5.36 24.39 -11.29
CA VAL A 600 5.55 25.39 -12.33
C VAL A 600 7.00 25.33 -12.81
N ASN A 601 7.16 25.19 -14.12
CA ASN A 601 8.46 25.15 -14.77
C ASN A 601 9.24 26.46 -14.53
N GLY A 602 10.50 26.36 -14.11
CA GLY A 602 11.35 27.50 -13.76
C GLY A 602 11.12 28.09 -12.36
N ALA A 603 10.25 27.49 -11.54
CA ALA A 603 10.06 27.89 -10.15
C ALA A 603 11.24 27.46 -9.27
N ASN A 604 11.85 28.43 -8.58
CA ASN A 604 12.83 28.19 -7.52
C ASN A 604 12.15 27.92 -6.18
N SER A 605 10.98 28.53 -5.95
CA SER A 605 10.17 28.35 -4.75
C SER A 605 8.73 28.83 -4.98
N TYR A 606 7.89 28.66 -3.96
CA TYR A 606 6.51 29.15 -3.94
C TYR A 606 6.22 29.90 -2.65
N ASP A 607 5.39 30.94 -2.74
CA ASP A 607 4.79 31.60 -1.60
C ASP A 607 3.31 31.23 -1.53
N VAL A 608 2.92 30.61 -0.42
CA VAL A 608 1.53 30.23 -0.14
C VAL A 608 0.95 31.24 0.82
N ARG A 609 -0.31 31.60 0.63
CA ARG A 609 -1.08 32.35 1.61
C ARG A 609 -2.42 31.72 1.85
N TYR A 610 -2.89 31.74 3.10
CA TYR A 610 -4.18 31.20 3.49
C TYR A 610 -4.87 32.08 4.54
N ARG A 611 -6.21 32.03 4.59
CA ARG A 611 -7.03 32.75 5.57
C ARG A 611 -8.40 32.10 5.74
N THR A 612 -9.12 32.44 6.80
CA THR A 612 -10.55 32.11 6.90
C THR A 612 -11.33 32.82 5.80
N GLN A 613 -12.25 32.11 5.15
CA GLN A 613 -13.01 32.64 4.03
C GLN A 613 -13.79 33.89 4.46
N GLY A 614 -13.60 35.00 3.74
CA GLY A 614 -14.20 36.30 4.07
C GLY A 614 -13.38 37.18 5.03
N SER A 615 -12.28 36.69 5.60
CA SER A 615 -11.34 37.53 6.35
C SER A 615 -10.51 38.42 5.41
N SER A 616 -10.07 39.60 5.90
CA SER A 616 -9.15 40.47 5.16
C SER A 616 -7.67 40.11 5.36
N SER A 617 -7.33 39.39 6.42
CA SER A 617 -5.94 39.13 6.83
C SER A 617 -5.45 37.77 6.32
N TRP A 618 -4.29 37.75 5.65
CA TRP A 618 -3.65 36.54 5.14
C TRP A 618 -2.50 36.08 6.03
N THR A 619 -2.41 34.78 6.27
CA THR A 619 -1.21 34.12 6.82
C THR A 619 -0.36 33.63 5.65
N ASN A 620 0.95 33.88 5.67
CA ASN A 620 1.87 33.57 4.56
C ASN A 620 2.89 32.49 4.96
N VAL A 621 3.19 31.59 4.03
CA VAL A 621 4.24 30.57 4.08
C VAL A 621 5.10 30.76 2.83
N ASN A 622 6.25 31.39 2.99
CA ASN A 622 7.08 31.82 1.85
C ASN A 622 8.23 30.83 1.59
N GLY A 623 8.72 30.80 0.35
CA GLY A 623 9.93 30.05 0.00
C GLY A 623 9.78 28.53 0.04
N VAL A 624 8.58 27.99 -0.14
CA VAL A 624 8.34 26.55 -0.21
C VAL A 624 9.06 25.97 -1.43
N SER A 625 9.98 25.02 -1.22
CA SER A 625 10.80 24.43 -2.29
C SER A 625 10.10 23.30 -3.06
N GLY A 626 9.03 22.73 -2.50
CA GLY A 626 8.21 21.69 -3.11
C GLY A 626 6.86 22.20 -3.62
N THR A 627 6.01 21.29 -4.06
CA THR A 627 4.64 21.59 -4.56
C THR A 627 3.54 21.36 -3.53
N ALA A 628 3.92 21.23 -2.27
CA ALA A 628 3.01 21.06 -1.16
C ALA A 628 3.55 21.73 0.10
N THR A 629 2.65 22.17 0.98
CA THR A 629 3.01 22.65 2.32
C THR A 629 1.95 22.27 3.34
N GLY A 630 2.39 21.85 4.54
CA GLY A 630 1.52 21.57 5.66
C GLY A 630 1.22 22.83 6.47
N ILE A 631 -0.05 23.04 6.82
CA ILE A 631 -0.49 24.13 7.69
C ILE A 631 -1.20 23.56 8.92
N THR A 632 -0.95 24.15 10.09
CA THR A 632 -1.45 23.71 11.40
C THR A 632 -2.05 24.89 12.17
N GLY A 633 -2.69 24.62 13.32
CA GLY A 633 -3.30 25.65 14.15
C GLY A 633 -4.58 26.26 13.55
N LEU A 634 -5.24 25.54 12.65
CA LEU A 634 -6.49 25.97 12.04
C LEU A 634 -7.65 25.83 13.02
N THR A 635 -8.58 26.77 13.00
CA THR A 635 -9.88 26.64 13.68
C THR A 635 -10.69 25.50 13.05
N GLN A 636 -11.28 24.65 13.90
CA GLN A 636 -12.15 23.53 13.52
C GLN A 636 -13.45 23.99 12.83
N ALA A 637 -14.04 23.09 12.02
CA ALA A 637 -15.29 23.35 11.28
C ALA A 637 -15.32 24.69 10.51
N THR A 638 -14.16 25.18 10.07
CA THR A 638 -14.00 26.53 9.50
C THR A 638 -13.54 26.43 8.06
N THR A 639 -14.19 27.19 7.17
CA THR A 639 -13.78 27.29 5.77
C THR A 639 -12.62 28.27 5.61
N TYR A 640 -11.55 27.80 4.99
CA TYR A 640 -10.38 28.57 4.60
C TYR A 640 -10.32 28.72 3.08
N GLU A 641 -9.64 29.77 2.63
CA GLU A 641 -9.17 29.91 1.26
C GLU A 641 -7.65 30.04 1.22
N PHE A 642 -7.02 29.50 0.19
CA PHE A 642 -5.58 29.64 -0.04
C PHE A 642 -5.25 29.96 -1.50
N GLN A 643 -4.09 30.59 -1.68
CA GLN A 643 -3.53 30.97 -2.97
C GLN A 643 -2.03 30.69 -2.98
N VAL A 644 -1.49 30.46 -4.17
CA VAL A 644 -0.07 30.14 -4.37
C VAL A 644 0.52 31.10 -5.39
N LYS A 645 1.71 31.63 -5.10
CA LYS A 645 2.54 32.42 -6.02
C LYS A 645 3.81 31.63 -6.30
N THR A 646 4.15 31.52 -7.58
CA THR A 646 5.42 30.97 -8.04
C THR A 646 6.53 32.03 -8.01
N ASN A 647 7.69 31.69 -7.47
CA ASN A 647 8.91 32.49 -7.52
C ASN A 647 9.93 31.82 -8.44
N CYS A 648 10.33 32.50 -9.51
CA CYS A 648 11.30 32.02 -10.50
C CYS A 648 12.61 32.79 -10.37
N ALA A 649 13.67 32.38 -11.07
CA ALA A 649 15.02 32.93 -10.90
C ALA A 649 15.16 34.46 -11.10
N SER A 650 14.27 35.10 -11.87
CA SER A 650 14.36 36.54 -12.18
C SER A 650 13.05 37.33 -11.96
N ASN A 651 11.95 36.66 -11.61
CA ASN A 651 10.62 37.25 -11.43
C ASN A 651 9.73 36.36 -10.56
N ALA A 652 8.58 36.88 -10.16
CA ALA A 652 7.51 36.11 -9.52
C ALA A 652 6.21 36.26 -10.29
N SER A 653 5.37 35.24 -10.23
CA SER A 653 4.01 35.25 -10.80
C SER A 653 3.04 36.11 -9.96
N ALA A 654 1.81 36.28 -10.44
CA ALA A 654 0.70 36.69 -9.56
C ALA A 654 0.26 35.51 -8.66
N TYR A 655 -0.45 35.80 -7.56
CA TYR A 655 -1.11 34.73 -6.80
C TYR A 655 -2.20 34.05 -7.66
N SER A 656 -2.35 32.74 -7.48
CA SER A 656 -3.41 31.94 -8.10
C SER A 656 -4.82 32.42 -7.71
N ALA A 657 -5.82 31.93 -8.43
CA ALA A 657 -7.19 31.96 -7.94
C ALA A 657 -7.30 31.24 -6.59
N SER A 658 -8.20 31.70 -5.73
CA SER A 658 -8.44 31.06 -4.43
C SER A 658 -9.00 29.66 -4.61
N SER A 659 -8.45 28.71 -3.87
CA SER A 659 -9.05 27.39 -3.63
C SER A 659 -9.53 27.31 -2.19
N THR A 660 -10.68 26.68 -1.95
CA THR A 660 -11.33 26.64 -0.63
C THR A 660 -11.34 25.22 -0.07
N PHE A 661 -11.17 25.10 1.24
CA PHE A 661 -11.36 23.86 1.99
C PHE A 661 -11.98 24.15 3.36
N THR A 662 -12.64 23.16 3.96
CA THR A 662 -13.26 23.30 5.28
C THR A 662 -12.65 22.30 6.23
N THR A 663 -12.03 22.75 7.33
CA THR A 663 -11.51 21.85 8.37
C THR A 663 -12.63 20.97 8.90
N THR A 664 -12.32 19.73 9.25
CA THR A 664 -13.35 18.83 9.79
C THR A 664 -13.88 19.38 11.11
N ALA A 665 -15.10 19.00 11.47
CA ALA A 665 -15.55 19.17 12.85
C ALA A 665 -14.56 18.46 13.79
N PRO A 666 -14.38 18.93 15.03
CA PRO A 666 -13.64 18.14 16.00
C PRO A 666 -14.30 16.78 16.11
N THR A 667 -13.50 15.71 16.09
CA THR A 667 -13.95 14.42 16.59
C THR A 667 -14.40 14.67 18.02
N SER A 668 -15.71 14.61 18.26
CA SER A 668 -16.25 14.87 19.58
C SER A 668 -15.72 13.79 20.49
N CYS A 669 -15.16 14.16 21.64
CA CYS A 669 -14.73 13.18 22.63
C CYS A 669 -15.93 12.30 22.99
N ILE A 670 -15.68 11.01 23.19
CA ILE A 670 -16.70 10.06 23.62
C ILE A 670 -17.27 10.57 24.94
N SER A 671 -18.55 10.91 24.93
CA SER A 671 -19.29 11.44 26.07
C SER A 671 -20.46 10.52 26.47
N ALA A 672 -20.59 9.38 25.80
CA ALA A 672 -21.55 8.33 26.10
C ALA A 672 -20.86 7.22 26.87
N PHE A 673 -21.28 7.00 28.12
CA PHE A 673 -20.71 6.00 29.04
C PHE A 673 -21.80 5.04 29.56
N PRO A 674 -21.47 3.79 29.91
CA PRO A 674 -20.13 3.20 29.87
C PRO A 674 -19.64 3.00 28.43
N TYR A 675 -18.36 3.31 28.21
CA TYR A 675 -17.64 2.92 27.00
C TYR A 675 -16.98 1.57 27.26
N SER A 676 -17.01 0.68 26.28
CA SER A 676 -16.34 -0.61 26.33
C SER A 676 -15.76 -0.97 24.96
N GLU A 677 -14.54 -1.49 24.94
CA GLU A 677 -13.86 -2.05 23.77
C GLU A 677 -13.28 -3.40 24.15
N SER A 678 -13.73 -4.46 23.47
CA SER A 678 -13.25 -5.84 23.62
C SER A 678 -12.48 -6.34 22.40
N PHE A 679 -12.23 -5.46 21.43
CA PHE A 679 -11.51 -5.74 20.19
C PHE A 679 -12.14 -6.82 19.31
N GLU A 680 -13.37 -7.27 19.56
CA GLU A 680 -14.04 -8.33 18.78
C GLU A 680 -14.27 -7.95 17.30
N SER A 681 -14.36 -6.64 17.00
CA SER A 681 -14.63 -6.12 15.65
C SER A 681 -13.45 -5.35 15.03
N GLY A 682 -12.23 -5.52 15.58
CA GLY A 682 -11.04 -4.77 15.18
C GLY A 682 -10.58 -3.80 16.27
N LEU A 683 -9.86 -2.74 15.90
CA LEU A 683 -9.32 -1.76 16.86
C LEU A 683 -10.34 -0.69 17.31
N GLY A 684 -11.53 -0.64 16.71
CA GLY A 684 -12.48 0.45 16.97
C GLY A 684 -11.86 1.82 16.66
N ASP A 685 -11.99 2.75 17.60
CA ASP A 685 -11.38 4.09 17.54
C ASP A 685 -9.94 4.14 18.11
N TRP A 686 -9.36 3.00 18.51
CA TRP A 686 -7.98 2.91 18.97
C TRP A 686 -7.00 2.87 17.80
N THR A 687 -5.79 3.38 18.01
CA THR A 687 -4.77 3.48 16.96
C THR A 687 -3.38 3.10 17.47
N ASN A 688 -2.65 2.29 16.69
CA ASN A 688 -1.20 2.12 16.88
C ASN A 688 -0.50 3.46 16.63
N ALA A 689 0.56 3.76 17.36
CA ALA A 689 1.35 4.95 17.12
C ALA A 689 2.03 4.90 15.74
N THR A 690 2.23 6.06 15.11
CA THR A 690 2.96 6.19 13.84
C THR A 690 4.41 6.65 14.04
N SER A 691 4.80 6.91 15.29
CA SER A 691 6.13 7.37 15.69
C SER A 691 6.32 7.24 17.21
N GLY A 692 7.53 6.95 17.66
CA GLY A 692 7.87 6.87 19.09
C GLY A 692 7.86 5.46 19.69
N ASP A 693 7.58 4.45 18.88
CA ASP A 693 7.66 3.02 19.18
C ASP A 693 8.54 2.28 18.15
N ASP A 694 8.87 1.02 18.46
CA ASP A 694 9.68 0.14 17.62
C ASP A 694 8.82 -0.93 16.89
N ILE A 695 7.71 -1.34 17.51
CA ILE A 695 6.81 -2.41 17.06
C ILE A 695 5.35 -2.06 17.40
N ASN A 696 4.38 -2.70 16.73
CA ASN A 696 2.96 -2.43 16.91
C ASN A 696 2.26 -3.46 17.82
N TRP A 697 1.17 -3.04 18.47
CA TRP A 697 0.20 -3.95 19.05
C TRP A 697 -0.53 -4.73 17.96
N THR A 698 -0.65 -6.04 18.15
CA THR A 698 -1.26 -6.99 17.23
C THR A 698 -2.50 -7.60 17.85
N ARG A 699 -3.51 -7.85 17.03
CA ARG A 699 -4.77 -8.47 17.45
C ARG A 699 -4.74 -9.96 17.17
N ASP A 700 -5.09 -10.79 18.14
CA ASP A 700 -5.16 -12.25 17.97
C ASP A 700 -6.34 -12.86 18.74
N SER A 701 -6.68 -14.10 18.42
CA SER A 701 -7.68 -14.94 19.09
C SER A 701 -7.19 -16.37 19.34
N GLY A 702 -6.06 -16.77 18.74
CA GLY A 702 -5.33 -17.98 19.11
C GLY A 702 -4.31 -17.65 20.20
N GLY A 703 -3.81 -18.63 20.94
CA GLY A 703 -2.71 -18.38 21.88
C GLY A 703 -1.49 -17.77 21.18
N THR A 704 -0.67 -17.00 21.91
CA THR A 704 0.46 -16.30 21.29
C THR A 704 1.46 -17.29 20.66
N PRO A 705 2.17 -16.90 19.59
CA PRO A 705 3.16 -17.73 18.89
C PRO A 705 4.26 -18.37 19.76
N SER A 706 4.62 -17.75 20.89
CA SER A 706 5.60 -18.28 21.83
C SER A 706 5.01 -19.29 22.82
N SER A 707 5.79 -20.32 23.16
CA SER A 707 5.37 -21.29 24.18
C SER A 707 5.59 -20.76 25.60
N ASN A 708 4.66 -21.09 26.51
CA ASN A 708 4.66 -20.65 27.92
C ASN A 708 4.63 -19.12 28.09
N THR A 709 3.94 -18.41 27.19
CA THR A 709 3.71 -16.97 27.27
C THR A 709 2.31 -16.62 26.79
N GLY A 710 1.85 -15.41 27.12
CA GLY A 710 0.59 -14.85 26.63
C GLY A 710 -0.69 -15.62 27.02
N PRO A 711 -1.87 -15.08 26.71
CA PRO A 711 -3.14 -15.74 26.96
C PRO A 711 -3.47 -16.77 25.87
N SER A 712 -4.39 -17.70 26.16
CA SER A 712 -4.91 -18.67 25.18
C SER A 712 -6.16 -18.19 24.42
N THR A 713 -6.86 -17.19 24.95
CA THR A 713 -8.08 -16.57 24.43
C THR A 713 -8.26 -15.19 25.06
N GLY A 714 -9.10 -14.32 24.48
CA GLY A 714 -9.48 -13.03 25.08
C GLY A 714 -10.18 -13.16 26.44
N SER A 715 -10.13 -12.09 27.25
CA SER A 715 -10.84 -11.99 28.53
C SER A 715 -12.33 -11.73 28.34
N ASN A 716 -12.71 -11.03 27.26
CA ASN A 716 -14.10 -10.72 26.93
C ASN A 716 -14.40 -11.01 25.46
N GLY A 717 -14.71 -12.29 25.18
CA GLY A 717 -14.90 -12.78 23.81
C GLY A 717 -13.77 -13.72 23.43
N SER A 718 -13.30 -13.62 22.19
CA SER A 718 -12.23 -14.48 21.66
C SER A 718 -10.97 -13.70 21.31
N TYR A 719 -11.09 -12.43 20.95
CA TYR A 719 -9.97 -11.61 20.50
C TYR A 719 -9.40 -10.75 21.63
N TYR A 720 -8.12 -10.42 21.53
CA TYR A 720 -7.40 -9.53 22.44
C TYR A 720 -6.29 -8.79 21.67
N MET A 721 -5.71 -7.77 22.30
CA MET A 721 -4.53 -7.07 21.79
C MET A 721 -3.29 -7.54 22.53
N TYR A 722 -2.20 -7.82 21.83
CA TYR A 722 -0.94 -8.22 22.43
C TYR A 722 0.28 -7.69 21.69
N VAL A 723 1.43 -7.75 22.34
CA VAL A 723 2.73 -7.43 21.74
C VAL A 723 3.50 -8.73 21.56
N GLU A 724 3.87 -9.01 20.31
CA GLU A 724 4.62 -10.21 19.92
C GLU A 724 6.10 -10.07 20.26
N ALA A 725 6.56 -10.80 21.28
CA ALA A 725 7.96 -10.74 21.68
C ALA A 725 8.86 -11.73 20.92
N SER A 726 8.35 -12.81 20.32
CA SER A 726 9.16 -13.95 19.83
C SER A 726 9.43 -13.99 18.31
N GLY A 727 8.68 -13.24 17.50
CA GLY A 727 8.76 -13.29 16.04
C GLY A 727 10.12 -12.91 15.43
N ASN A 728 10.77 -13.87 14.73
CA ASN A 728 11.93 -13.70 13.81
C ASN A 728 13.04 -12.72 14.25
N GLY A 729 13.29 -12.59 15.56
CA GLY A 729 14.41 -11.80 16.11
C GLY A 729 14.24 -10.28 16.11
N THR A 730 13.02 -9.74 15.90
CA THR A 730 12.76 -8.29 15.90
C THR A 730 11.89 -7.78 17.05
N GLY A 731 11.18 -8.67 17.77
CA GLY A 731 10.27 -8.30 18.88
C GLY A 731 10.95 -8.01 20.23
N TYR A 732 12.26 -8.24 20.33
CA TYR A 732 13.08 -8.05 21.53
C TYR A 732 14.56 -7.86 21.10
N PRO A 733 15.48 -7.41 21.97
CA PRO A 733 15.27 -6.91 23.33
C PRO A 733 14.69 -5.49 23.38
N ASP A 734 14.02 -5.16 24.48
CA ASP A 734 13.63 -3.80 24.90
C ASP A 734 12.84 -3.01 23.85
N LYS A 735 11.99 -3.69 23.06
CA LYS A 735 11.17 -3.03 22.04
C LYS A 735 9.97 -2.35 22.67
N VAL A 736 9.69 -1.14 22.23
CA VAL A 736 8.55 -0.36 22.69
C VAL A 736 7.38 -0.52 21.70
N ALA A 737 6.17 -0.70 22.23
CA ALA A 737 4.92 -0.69 21.45
C ALA A 737 3.91 0.27 22.08
N ILE A 738 3.24 1.09 21.26
CA ILE A 738 2.32 2.12 21.74
C ILE A 738 0.93 2.00 21.09
N LEU A 739 -0.12 1.95 21.91
CA LEU A 739 -1.52 1.98 21.49
C LEU A 739 -2.25 3.17 22.13
N ASN A 740 -2.83 4.04 21.30
CA ASN A 740 -3.52 5.27 21.72
C ASN A 740 -5.05 5.11 21.66
N SER A 741 -5.74 5.63 22.67
CA SER A 741 -7.20 5.65 22.74
C SER A 741 -7.81 6.84 21.97
N PRO A 742 -9.12 6.82 21.68
CA PRO A 742 -9.87 8.03 21.39
C PRO A 742 -9.89 9.00 22.58
N CYS A 743 -10.40 10.22 22.36
CA CYS A 743 -10.66 11.18 23.42
C CYS A 743 -11.96 10.85 24.18
N PHE A 744 -11.98 11.05 25.49
CA PHE A 744 -13.15 10.89 26.37
C PHE A 744 -13.47 12.20 27.11
N ASP A 745 -14.72 12.64 27.05
CA ASP A 745 -15.23 13.76 27.86
C ASP A 745 -15.82 13.21 29.15
N ILE A 746 -15.00 13.13 30.18
CA ILE A 746 -15.39 12.59 31.49
C ILE A 746 -16.00 13.66 32.42
N SER A 747 -16.21 14.88 31.93
CA SER A 747 -16.60 16.03 32.78
C SER A 747 -17.94 15.80 33.49
N ALA A 748 -18.89 15.15 32.81
CA ALA A 748 -20.22 14.82 33.32
C ALA A 748 -20.29 13.50 34.10
N MET A 749 -19.19 12.74 34.19
CA MET A 749 -19.17 11.45 34.88
C MET A 749 -19.04 11.62 36.40
N ASN A 750 -19.76 10.78 37.14
CA ASN A 750 -19.58 10.59 38.58
C ASN A 750 -18.52 9.51 38.79
N ASN A 751 -17.44 9.84 39.51
CA ASN A 751 -16.32 8.93 39.77
C ASN A 751 -15.76 8.25 38.51
N PRO A 752 -15.37 8.99 37.45
CA PRO A 752 -14.90 8.37 36.22
C PRO A 752 -13.76 7.40 36.49
N THR A 753 -13.88 6.18 35.97
CA THR A 753 -12.93 5.09 36.18
C THR A 753 -12.55 4.48 34.84
N PHE A 754 -11.26 4.26 34.62
CA PHE A 754 -10.74 3.49 33.48
C PHE A 754 -10.44 2.07 33.95
N LYS A 755 -10.98 1.06 33.26
CA LYS A 755 -10.70 -0.36 33.56
C LYS A 755 -10.19 -1.08 32.33
N PHE A 756 -9.38 -2.09 32.53
CA PHE A 756 -8.94 -2.97 31.46
C PHE A 756 -8.49 -4.30 32.07
N ASP A 757 -8.56 -5.35 31.26
CA ASP A 757 -7.99 -6.64 31.59
C ASP A 757 -6.61 -6.74 30.94
N TYR A 758 -5.68 -7.41 31.61
CA TYR A 758 -4.32 -7.60 31.15
C TYR A 758 -3.82 -9.02 31.47
N HIS A 759 -2.92 -9.52 30.63
CA HIS A 759 -2.28 -10.82 30.79
C HIS A 759 -0.77 -10.67 30.57
N MET A 760 0.01 -11.15 31.52
CA MET A 760 1.45 -10.94 31.60
C MET A 760 2.13 -12.23 32.06
N TYR A 761 2.25 -13.21 31.16
CA TYR A 761 2.82 -14.52 31.45
C TYR A 761 4.09 -14.77 30.64
N GLY A 762 5.17 -15.13 31.31
CA GLY A 762 6.45 -15.44 30.68
C GLY A 762 7.66 -15.15 31.57
N SER A 763 8.78 -15.82 31.31
CA SER A 763 9.98 -15.74 32.17
C SER A 763 10.76 -14.43 32.03
N ARG A 764 10.44 -13.61 31.00
CA ARG A 764 11.10 -12.35 30.68
C ARG A 764 10.12 -11.21 30.39
N VAL A 765 8.89 -11.32 30.91
CA VAL A 765 7.91 -10.23 30.86
C VAL A 765 8.53 -8.97 31.48
N ASN A 766 8.58 -7.89 30.71
CA ASN A 766 9.17 -6.62 31.16
C ASN A 766 8.07 -5.71 31.70
N ASN A 767 7.64 -4.65 31.02
CA ASN A 767 6.67 -3.69 31.61
C ASN A 767 5.49 -3.34 30.70
N LEU A 768 4.32 -3.21 31.34
CA LEU A 768 3.09 -2.63 30.80
C LEU A 768 2.81 -1.33 31.55
N LYS A 769 2.58 -0.24 30.81
CA LYS A 769 2.21 1.07 31.35
C LYS A 769 0.89 1.54 30.76
N LEU A 770 0.13 2.26 31.57
CA LEU A 770 -0.98 3.10 31.12
C LEU A 770 -0.70 4.55 31.51
N GLU A 771 -0.88 5.44 30.54
CA GLU A 771 -0.65 6.87 30.69
C GLU A 771 -1.89 7.66 30.28
N VAL A 772 -2.12 8.81 30.92
CA VAL A 772 -3.22 9.73 30.67
C VAL A 772 -2.70 11.06 30.12
N SER A 773 -3.41 11.64 29.16
CA SER A 773 -3.18 12.98 28.65
C SER A 773 -4.43 13.84 28.77
N THR A 774 -4.29 15.07 29.24
CA THR A 774 -5.35 16.10 29.29
C THR A 774 -5.19 17.17 28.20
N ASN A 775 -4.17 17.05 27.35
CA ASN A 775 -3.80 18.02 26.33
C ASN A 775 -3.64 17.38 24.95
N SER A 776 -4.56 16.46 24.62
CA SER A 776 -4.64 15.79 23.31
C SER A 776 -3.33 15.09 22.90
N GLY A 777 -2.64 14.46 23.86
CA GLY A 777 -1.44 13.67 23.62
C GLY A 777 -0.12 14.46 23.59
N SER A 778 -0.14 15.76 23.90
CA SER A 778 1.08 16.60 23.92
C SER A 778 1.99 16.27 25.11
N SER A 779 1.41 15.85 26.24
CA SER A 779 2.14 15.29 27.38
C SER A 779 1.35 14.15 28.02
N TRP A 780 2.07 13.23 28.65
CA TRP A 780 1.53 12.00 29.22
C TRP A 780 1.94 11.86 30.69
N THR A 781 0.98 11.48 31.53
CA THR A 781 1.18 11.18 32.94
C THR A 781 0.94 9.69 33.17
N GLN A 782 1.95 8.97 33.66
CA GLN A 782 1.80 7.56 33.98
C GLN A 782 0.85 7.37 35.17
N VAL A 783 -0.20 6.56 34.99
CA VAL A 783 -1.20 6.25 36.02
C VAL A 783 -1.17 4.80 36.48
N PHE A 784 -0.54 3.92 35.69
CA PHE A 784 -0.34 2.52 36.03
C PHE A 784 0.95 1.98 35.41
N THR A 785 1.58 1.07 36.14
CA THR A 785 2.68 0.24 35.64
C THR A 785 2.64 -1.12 36.31
N LYS A 786 2.88 -2.18 35.54
CA LYS A 786 3.15 -3.52 36.07
C LYS A 786 4.37 -4.09 35.37
N SER A 787 5.14 -4.87 36.11
CA SER A 787 6.35 -5.49 35.56
C SER A 787 6.48 -6.94 35.98
N GLY A 788 7.14 -7.75 35.15
CA GLY A 788 7.40 -9.15 35.43
C GLY A 788 6.20 -10.07 35.23
N ASN A 789 6.43 -11.36 35.42
CA ASN A 789 5.41 -12.40 35.31
C ASN A 789 4.30 -12.24 36.38
N GLN A 790 3.04 -12.20 35.95
CA GLN A 790 1.85 -12.09 36.79
C GLN A 790 1.05 -13.40 36.87
N GLY A 791 1.58 -14.47 36.29
CA GLY A 791 0.91 -15.77 36.21
C GLY A 791 0.04 -15.91 34.95
N ASN A 792 -0.42 -17.13 34.70
CA ASN A 792 -1.21 -17.46 33.52
C ASN A 792 -2.71 -17.27 33.75
N ASN A 793 -3.12 -16.06 34.11
CA ASN A 793 -4.52 -15.68 34.25
C ASN A 793 -4.72 -14.25 33.72
N TRP A 794 -5.89 -13.97 33.17
CA TRP A 794 -6.33 -12.59 32.96
C TRP A 794 -6.57 -11.93 34.31
N LEU A 795 -6.00 -10.74 34.47
CA LEU A 795 -6.15 -9.88 35.65
C LEU A 795 -6.81 -8.57 35.22
N SER A 796 -7.49 -7.89 36.14
CA SER A 796 -8.16 -6.62 35.84
C SER A 796 -7.59 -5.50 36.69
N GLU A 797 -7.44 -4.31 36.09
CA GLU A 797 -7.03 -3.09 36.80
C GLU A 797 -8.10 -2.02 36.68
N SER A 798 -8.15 -1.14 37.69
CA SER A 798 -9.14 -0.07 37.80
C SER A 798 -8.45 1.21 38.25
N ILE A 799 -8.49 2.23 37.39
CA ILE A 799 -7.79 3.50 37.57
C ILE A 799 -8.81 4.60 37.82
N ASP A 800 -8.70 5.25 38.97
CA ASP A 800 -9.50 6.43 39.29
C ASP A 800 -9.08 7.62 38.42
N LEU A 801 -10.07 8.25 37.78
CA LEU A 801 -9.86 9.41 36.92
C LEU A 801 -10.41 10.71 37.53
N ASN A 802 -10.87 10.69 38.78
CA ASN A 802 -11.48 11.87 39.41
C ASN A 802 -10.61 13.12 39.35
N SER A 803 -9.29 12.97 39.47
CA SER A 803 -8.33 14.09 39.38
C SER A 803 -8.27 14.75 38.00
N TYR A 804 -8.78 14.09 36.96
CA TYR A 804 -8.80 14.58 35.58
C TYR A 804 -10.16 15.17 35.16
N LYS A 805 -11.14 15.21 36.08
CA LYS A 805 -12.45 15.83 35.80
C LYS A 805 -12.32 17.28 35.39
N GLY A 806 -13.17 17.69 34.45
CA GLY A 806 -13.15 19.04 33.87
C GLY A 806 -12.17 19.21 32.71
N SER A 807 -11.41 18.16 32.37
CA SER A 807 -10.62 18.07 31.15
C SER A 807 -11.08 16.88 30.29
N ASN A 808 -10.89 16.99 28.99
CA ASN A 808 -10.97 15.85 28.09
C ASN A 808 -9.72 14.99 28.26
N VAL A 809 -9.88 13.67 28.34
CA VAL A 809 -8.78 12.73 28.59
C VAL A 809 -8.55 11.79 27.40
N SER A 810 -7.30 11.39 27.21
CA SER A 810 -6.93 10.30 26.31
C SER A 810 -5.94 9.38 27.02
N PHE A 811 -5.91 8.12 26.63
CA PHE A 811 -5.13 7.06 27.24
C PHE A 811 -4.14 6.47 26.25
N ARG A 812 -3.03 5.95 26.77
CA ARG A 812 -2.02 5.26 25.98
C ARG A 812 -1.48 4.06 26.73
N PHE A 813 -1.54 2.89 26.11
CA PHE A 813 -0.84 1.71 26.56
C PHE A 813 0.56 1.66 25.95
N THR A 814 1.56 1.55 26.80
CA THR A 814 2.97 1.44 26.38
C THR A 814 3.53 0.14 26.95
N VAL A 815 4.03 -0.74 26.07
CA VAL A 815 4.74 -1.97 26.45
C VAL A 815 6.21 -1.81 26.13
N THR A 816 7.08 -2.33 27.01
CA THR A 816 8.47 -2.67 26.66
C THR A 816 8.62 -4.19 26.73
N THR A 817 9.17 -4.82 25.69
CA THR A 817 9.44 -6.26 25.70
C THR A 817 10.69 -6.63 26.49
N GLY A 818 10.87 -7.93 26.75
CA GLY A 818 11.93 -8.50 27.57
C GLY A 818 13.32 -8.19 27.04
N ASN A 819 14.29 -8.07 27.94
CA ASN A 819 15.69 -7.84 27.58
C ASN A 819 16.49 -9.15 27.40
N GLY A 820 17.72 -9.02 26.89
CA GLY A 820 18.67 -10.13 26.74
C GLY A 820 18.27 -11.19 25.71
N SER A 821 19.01 -12.30 25.69
CA SER A 821 18.84 -13.39 24.69
C SER A 821 17.56 -14.22 24.86
N SER A 822 16.88 -14.10 26.00
CA SER A 822 15.60 -14.78 26.29
C SER A 822 14.39 -13.84 26.25
N GLY A 823 14.57 -12.59 25.79
CA GLY A 823 13.52 -11.55 25.78
C GLY A 823 12.26 -11.92 24.98
N TRP A 824 12.35 -12.94 24.12
CA TRP A 824 11.20 -13.54 23.42
C TRP A 824 10.11 -14.07 24.33
N GLN A 825 10.38 -14.34 25.62
CA GLN A 825 9.39 -14.85 26.58
C GLN A 825 8.59 -13.73 27.28
N SER A 826 8.17 -12.71 26.54
CA SER A 826 7.69 -11.43 27.08
C SER A 826 6.39 -10.94 26.44
N ASP A 827 5.52 -11.86 26.04
CA ASP A 827 4.22 -11.48 25.49
C ASP A 827 3.35 -10.84 26.58
N ILE A 828 2.83 -9.65 26.26
CA ILE A 828 1.94 -8.87 27.13
C ILE A 828 0.67 -8.60 26.32
N ALA A 829 -0.48 -8.88 26.92
CA ALA A 829 -1.79 -8.68 26.30
C ALA A 829 -2.71 -7.79 27.16
N ILE A 830 -3.63 -7.13 26.49
CA ILE A 830 -4.74 -6.36 27.07
C ILE A 830 -6.05 -6.73 26.37
N ASP A 831 -7.15 -6.62 27.11
CA ASP A 831 -8.50 -6.82 26.59
C ASP A 831 -9.53 -6.06 27.45
N TYR A 832 -10.77 -5.99 26.98
CA TYR A 832 -11.94 -5.47 27.67
C TYR A 832 -11.73 -4.10 28.33
N VAL A 833 -11.29 -3.12 27.54
CA VAL A 833 -11.05 -1.76 28.02
C VAL A 833 -12.38 -1.03 28.24
N ARG A 834 -12.53 -0.31 29.35
CA ARG A 834 -13.77 0.36 29.75
C ARG A 834 -13.52 1.74 30.36
N VAL A 835 -14.43 2.67 30.07
CA VAL A 835 -14.56 3.93 30.80
C VAL A 835 -15.97 4.02 31.34
N GLU A 836 -16.11 3.98 32.65
CA GLU A 836 -17.41 3.89 33.31
C GLU A 836 -17.45 4.73 34.59
N ALA A 837 -18.66 5.04 35.05
CA ALA A 837 -18.85 5.66 36.36
C ALA A 837 -18.48 4.62 37.43
N GLY A 838 -17.48 4.93 38.24
CA GLY A 838 -17.03 4.08 39.33
C GLY A 838 -18.11 3.94 40.39
N GLY A 839 -18.37 2.70 40.80
CA GLY A 839 -19.01 2.43 42.09
C GLY A 839 -18.14 3.00 43.20
N THR A 840 -18.74 3.75 44.11
CA THR A 840 -18.09 4.33 45.28
C THR A 840 -17.50 3.23 46.17
N THR A 841 -16.17 3.05 46.16
CA THR A 841 -15.36 2.86 47.38
C THR A 841 -13.86 2.76 47.05
N PRO A 842 -13.00 3.60 47.65
CA PRO A 842 -11.56 3.34 47.81
C PRO A 842 -11.33 1.99 48.51
N PRO A 843 -10.11 1.40 48.48
CA PRO A 843 -9.80 0.20 49.27
C PRO A 843 -10.08 0.46 50.75
N VAL A 844 -11.10 -0.21 51.28
CA VAL A 844 -11.54 -0.07 52.66
C VAL A 844 -10.64 -0.92 53.56
N THR A 845 -10.02 -0.32 54.58
CA THR A 845 -9.12 -1.02 55.52
C THR A 845 -9.87 -1.33 56.81
N TYR A 846 -9.95 -2.62 57.17
CA TYR A 846 -10.61 -3.09 58.40
C TYR A 846 -9.61 -3.26 59.54
N CYS A 847 -10.11 -3.15 60.78
CA CYS A 847 -9.33 -3.41 61.98
C CYS A 847 -8.85 -4.86 62.10
N ASP A 848 -7.71 -5.07 62.77
CA ASP A 848 -7.17 -6.39 63.08
C ASP A 848 -8.09 -7.15 64.05
N SER A 849 -8.36 -8.42 63.75
CA SER A 849 -9.03 -9.34 64.67
C SER A 849 -8.56 -10.78 64.44
N LYS A 850 -8.29 -11.53 65.52
CA LYS A 850 -7.87 -12.94 65.45
C LYS A 850 -7.92 -13.67 66.79
N GLY A 851 -7.99 -15.00 66.76
CA GLY A 851 -7.58 -15.84 67.89
C GLY A 851 -6.06 -16.07 67.92
N ASN A 852 -5.48 -16.26 69.09
CA ASN A 852 -4.05 -16.59 69.23
C ASN A 852 -3.79 -18.11 69.29
N ASN A 853 -4.82 -18.92 69.54
CA ASN A 853 -4.72 -20.36 69.62
C ASN A 853 -5.99 -21.01 69.07
N VAL A 854 -5.80 -21.89 68.09
CA VAL A 854 -6.83 -22.67 67.38
C VAL A 854 -6.60 -24.18 67.51
N ASN A 855 -5.67 -24.59 68.39
CA ASN A 855 -5.26 -26.00 68.51
C ASN A 855 -6.36 -26.84 69.16
N ASP A 856 -7.10 -26.25 70.09
CA ASP A 856 -8.16 -26.93 70.86
C ASP A 856 -9.53 -26.77 70.19
N GLU A 857 -9.79 -25.62 69.54
CA GLU A 857 -11.01 -25.35 68.78
C GLU A 857 -10.82 -24.31 67.66
N TYR A 858 -11.64 -24.43 66.60
CA TYR A 858 -11.65 -23.52 65.46
C TYR A 858 -12.99 -23.59 64.71
N ILE A 859 -13.24 -22.65 63.80
CA ILE A 859 -14.43 -22.66 62.92
C ILE A 859 -14.14 -23.62 61.77
N SER A 860 -14.90 -24.70 61.65
CA SER A 860 -14.68 -25.70 60.60
C SER A 860 -15.60 -25.54 59.39
N ARG A 861 -16.68 -24.78 59.52
CA ARG A 861 -17.55 -24.45 58.39
C ARG A 861 -18.39 -23.19 58.62
N VAL A 862 -18.48 -22.34 57.60
CA VAL A 862 -19.42 -21.21 57.53
C VAL A 862 -20.33 -21.37 56.31
N GLN A 863 -21.64 -21.32 56.54
CA GLN A 863 -22.66 -21.36 55.48
C GLN A 863 -23.54 -20.11 55.53
N PHE A 864 -23.57 -19.32 54.45
CA PHE A 864 -24.39 -18.12 54.32
C PHE A 864 -24.74 -17.81 52.85
N GLY A 865 -26.01 -17.97 52.49
CA GLY A 865 -26.44 -17.85 51.09
C GLY A 865 -25.76 -18.92 50.22
N SER A 866 -24.97 -18.51 49.21
CA SER A 866 -24.16 -19.43 48.39
C SER A 866 -22.77 -19.71 48.97
N ILE A 867 -22.36 -19.03 50.04
CA ILE A 867 -21.11 -19.37 50.75
C ILE A 867 -21.36 -20.67 51.51
N ASP A 868 -20.50 -21.66 51.27
CA ASP A 868 -20.45 -22.93 51.98
C ASP A 868 -18.98 -23.36 52.09
N ASN A 869 -18.27 -22.70 53.02
CA ASN A 869 -16.82 -22.82 53.14
C ASN A 869 -16.48 -23.76 54.28
N THR A 870 -15.78 -24.86 54.00
CA THR A 870 -15.25 -25.80 55.00
C THR A 870 -13.75 -25.51 55.19
N THR A 871 -13.36 -25.23 56.43
CA THR A 871 -12.03 -24.73 56.80
C THR A 871 -11.40 -25.58 57.90
N GLY A 872 -10.09 -25.43 58.05
CA GLY A 872 -9.30 -26.04 59.12
C GLY A 872 -8.52 -24.96 59.84
N ALA A 873 -8.12 -25.17 61.10
CA ALA A 873 -7.44 -24.18 61.95
C ALA A 873 -6.47 -23.22 61.19
N ASN A 874 -6.88 -21.96 60.98
CA ASN A 874 -6.20 -20.97 60.16
C ASN A 874 -5.29 -20.02 60.97
N ALA A 875 -4.59 -20.54 61.98
CA ALA A 875 -3.78 -19.74 62.90
C ALA A 875 -4.55 -18.55 63.54
N GLY A 876 -5.87 -18.69 63.67
CA GLY A 876 -6.76 -17.76 64.34
C GLY A 876 -7.36 -16.64 63.48
N TYR A 877 -6.94 -16.48 62.22
CA TYR A 877 -7.59 -15.59 61.25
C TYR A 877 -7.53 -16.14 59.81
N GLY A 878 -8.69 -16.27 59.16
CA GLY A 878 -8.80 -16.66 57.74
C GLY A 878 -9.40 -15.53 56.88
N ASP A 879 -8.67 -15.08 55.86
CA ASP A 879 -9.22 -14.18 54.82
C ASP A 879 -9.76 -15.01 53.64
N PHE A 880 -11.08 -15.07 53.53
CA PHE A 880 -11.79 -15.77 52.46
C PHE A 880 -12.61 -14.82 51.58
N THR A 881 -12.17 -13.57 51.43
CA THR A 881 -12.97 -12.55 50.73
C THR A 881 -13.02 -12.67 49.21
N ALA A 882 -12.26 -13.60 48.64
CA ALA A 882 -12.50 -14.10 47.29
C ALA A 882 -13.82 -14.89 47.18
N GLN A 883 -14.33 -15.46 48.27
CA GLN A 883 -15.61 -16.16 48.31
C GLN A 883 -16.74 -15.17 48.61
N SER A 884 -17.83 -15.28 47.85
CA SER A 884 -18.95 -14.36 48.00
C SER A 884 -20.32 -15.00 47.85
N THR A 885 -21.32 -14.33 48.43
CA THR A 885 -22.74 -14.61 48.22
C THR A 885 -23.45 -13.35 47.74
N SER A 886 -24.51 -13.51 46.94
CA SER A 886 -25.35 -12.39 46.52
C SER A 886 -26.71 -12.46 47.19
N ILE A 887 -27.11 -11.38 47.88
CA ILE A 887 -28.39 -11.31 48.60
C ILE A 887 -29.07 -9.97 48.28
N ASN A 888 -30.38 -10.00 48.06
CA ASN A 888 -31.16 -8.79 47.78
C ASN A 888 -31.31 -7.93 49.04
N ALA A 889 -31.27 -6.60 48.91
CA ALA A 889 -31.65 -5.68 49.98
C ALA A 889 -33.09 -5.94 50.44
N GLY A 890 -33.30 -6.04 51.76
CA GLY A 890 -34.60 -6.38 52.36
C GLY A 890 -34.89 -7.88 52.45
N ALA A 891 -34.02 -8.76 51.94
CA ALA A 891 -34.14 -10.21 52.11
C ALA A 891 -33.50 -10.70 53.42
N SER A 892 -33.81 -11.94 53.80
CA SER A 892 -33.23 -12.62 54.96
C SER A 892 -32.60 -13.94 54.54
N ALA A 893 -31.45 -14.29 55.12
CA ALA A 893 -30.79 -15.58 54.90
C ALA A 893 -30.28 -16.17 56.22
N THR A 894 -30.22 -17.49 56.31
CA THR A 894 -29.71 -18.18 57.49
C THR A 894 -28.18 -18.29 57.42
N ILE A 895 -27.51 -17.88 58.49
CA ILE A 895 -26.09 -18.17 58.75
C ILE A 895 -26.03 -19.45 59.60
N THR A 896 -25.15 -20.37 59.24
CA THR A 896 -24.79 -21.55 60.04
C THR A 896 -23.28 -21.59 60.22
N ILE A 897 -22.84 -21.70 61.47
CA ILE A 897 -21.41 -21.78 61.84
C ILE A 897 -21.21 -23.11 62.58
N THR A 898 -20.24 -23.90 62.13
CA THR A 898 -19.88 -25.19 62.72
C THR A 898 -18.51 -25.08 63.39
N PRO A 899 -18.42 -25.19 64.73
CA PRO A 899 -17.14 -25.34 65.41
C PRO A 899 -16.61 -26.77 65.31
N THR A 900 -15.29 -26.92 65.44
CA THR A 900 -14.64 -28.20 65.72
C THR A 900 -13.76 -28.08 66.95
N TRP A 901 -13.94 -28.98 67.92
CA TRP A 901 -13.02 -29.19 69.04
C TRP A 901 -12.15 -30.40 68.75
N THR A 902 -10.84 -30.28 68.94
CA THR A 902 -9.88 -31.38 68.70
C THR A 902 -9.80 -32.36 69.88
N GLY A 903 -10.34 -31.97 71.04
CA GLY A 903 -10.37 -32.77 72.27
C GLY A 903 -11.59 -32.50 73.14
N THR A 904 -11.44 -31.69 74.20
CA THR A 904 -12.53 -31.36 75.12
C THR A 904 -13.49 -30.36 74.48
N VAL A 905 -14.80 -30.57 74.64
CA VAL A 905 -15.82 -29.64 74.14
C VAL A 905 -15.93 -28.44 75.08
N TYR A 906 -15.61 -27.26 74.56
CA TYR A 906 -15.60 -25.99 75.29
C TYR A 906 -16.83 -25.13 74.96
N ASN A 907 -17.15 -24.21 75.87
CA ASN A 907 -18.22 -23.23 75.67
C ASN A 907 -17.72 -22.11 74.75
N GLU A 908 -18.25 -22.05 73.52
CA GLU A 908 -17.92 -21.02 72.54
C GLU A 908 -19.06 -20.02 72.37
N ALA A 909 -18.70 -18.75 72.16
CA ALA A 909 -19.63 -17.71 71.75
C ALA A 909 -19.26 -17.18 70.35
N TYR A 910 -20.26 -16.66 69.64
CA TYR A 910 -20.15 -16.29 68.23
C TYR A 910 -20.72 -14.90 67.98
N SER A 911 -20.11 -14.18 67.04
CA SER A 911 -20.66 -12.94 66.49
C SER A 911 -20.37 -12.85 65.00
N VAL A 912 -21.30 -12.23 64.25
CA VAL A 912 -21.15 -11.95 62.82
C VAL A 912 -21.48 -10.50 62.56
N TRP A 913 -20.65 -9.84 61.75
CA TRP A 913 -20.85 -8.46 61.31
C TRP A 913 -20.88 -8.34 59.78
N ILE A 914 -21.67 -7.41 59.26
CA ILE A 914 -21.65 -6.99 57.85
C ILE A 914 -21.56 -5.46 57.80
N ASP A 915 -20.53 -4.95 57.12
CA ASP A 915 -20.28 -3.51 56.95
C ASP A 915 -21.26 -2.96 55.89
N PHE A 916 -22.45 -2.54 56.29
CA PHE A 916 -23.50 -2.17 55.33
C PHE A 916 -23.24 -0.81 54.69
N ASN A 917 -22.53 0.08 55.38
CA ASN A 917 -22.29 1.45 54.91
C ASN A 917 -20.97 1.59 54.12
N ARG A 918 -20.09 0.57 54.16
CA ARG A 918 -18.81 0.44 53.46
C ARG A 918 -17.74 1.43 53.91
N ASP A 919 -17.73 1.78 55.19
CA ASP A 919 -16.75 2.73 55.73
C ASP A 919 -15.51 2.07 56.34
N GLY A 920 -15.52 0.75 56.52
CA GLY A 920 -14.37 -0.02 57.00
C GLY A 920 -14.33 -0.31 58.48
N ASP A 921 -15.38 0.04 59.21
CA ASP A 921 -15.61 -0.47 60.55
C ASP A 921 -16.88 -1.33 60.64
N PHE A 922 -17.16 -1.84 61.84
CA PHE A 922 -18.31 -2.72 62.12
C PHE A 922 -19.06 -2.24 63.36
N THR A 923 -18.82 -1.01 63.78
CA THR A 923 -19.27 -0.48 65.06
C THR A 923 -20.64 0.18 64.96
N ASP A 924 -21.15 0.34 63.75
CA ASP A 924 -22.44 0.96 63.50
C ASP A 924 -23.63 0.11 63.95
N ALA A 925 -24.70 0.84 64.29
CA ALA A 925 -25.95 0.23 64.71
C ALA A 925 -26.56 -0.59 63.56
N GLY A 926 -26.68 -1.90 63.78
CA GLY A 926 -27.28 -2.85 62.82
C GLY A 926 -26.26 -3.66 62.03
N GLU A 927 -24.96 -3.42 62.20
CA GLU A 927 -23.91 -4.17 61.50
C GLU A 927 -23.54 -5.46 62.21
N GLN A 928 -23.71 -5.56 63.54
CA GLN A 928 -23.69 -6.86 64.24
C GLN A 928 -25.00 -7.61 63.94
N VAL A 929 -24.96 -8.43 62.89
CA VAL A 929 -26.15 -9.10 62.33
C VAL A 929 -26.52 -10.40 63.02
N PHE A 930 -25.59 -11.02 63.76
CA PHE A 930 -25.85 -12.22 64.55
C PHE A 930 -24.92 -12.28 65.76
N THR A 931 -25.44 -12.77 66.89
CA THR A 931 -24.63 -13.11 68.06
C THR A 931 -25.25 -14.29 68.81
N GLN A 932 -24.40 -15.12 69.39
CA GLN A 932 -24.78 -16.29 70.19
C GLN A 932 -23.87 -16.33 71.42
N GLY A 933 -24.48 -16.35 72.62
CA GLY A 933 -23.74 -16.54 73.86
C GLY A 933 -23.20 -17.96 74.01
N ASN A 934 -22.33 -18.14 75.01
CA ASN A 934 -21.59 -19.38 75.31
C ASN A 934 -22.45 -20.65 75.15
N THR A 935 -22.01 -21.56 74.29
CA THR A 935 -22.69 -22.83 74.00
C THR A 935 -21.70 -23.91 73.60
N THR A 936 -22.07 -25.17 73.84
CA THR A 936 -21.34 -26.37 73.36
C THR A 936 -22.00 -27.00 72.14
N ALA A 937 -22.93 -26.29 71.48
CA ALA A 937 -23.62 -26.80 70.31
C ALA A 937 -22.65 -27.05 69.15
N THR A 938 -22.79 -28.21 68.49
CA THR A 938 -21.97 -28.60 67.33
C THR A 938 -22.26 -27.80 66.06
N SER A 939 -23.30 -26.96 66.07
CA SER A 939 -23.50 -25.88 65.11
C SER A 939 -24.40 -24.82 65.73
N VAL A 940 -24.17 -23.56 65.37
CA VAL A 940 -25.05 -22.45 65.71
C VAL A 940 -25.64 -21.88 64.43
N SER A 941 -26.89 -21.43 64.48
CA SER A 941 -27.54 -20.83 63.32
C SER A 941 -28.46 -19.69 63.70
N GLY A 942 -28.58 -18.72 62.81
CA GLY A 942 -29.45 -17.57 62.98
C GLY A 942 -29.90 -17.00 61.65
N THR A 943 -30.97 -16.21 61.66
CA THR A 943 -31.44 -15.50 60.46
C THR A 943 -30.86 -14.09 60.46
N ILE A 944 -30.08 -13.76 59.43
CA ILE A 944 -29.57 -12.42 59.17
C ILE A 944 -30.54 -11.72 58.23
N ASN A 945 -31.02 -10.55 58.64
CA ASN A 945 -31.88 -9.69 57.82
C ASN A 945 -31.02 -8.59 57.18
N ILE A 946 -31.07 -8.47 55.85
CA ILE A 946 -30.39 -7.40 55.12
C ILE A 946 -31.30 -6.16 55.10
N PRO A 947 -30.87 -4.99 55.61
CA PRO A 947 -31.71 -3.79 55.61
C PRO A 947 -32.18 -3.42 54.19
N SER A 948 -33.45 -3.08 54.01
CA SER A 948 -33.96 -2.67 52.69
C SER A 948 -33.39 -1.33 52.21
N SER A 949 -32.86 -0.52 53.12
CA SER A 949 -32.20 0.75 52.85
C SER A 949 -30.74 0.63 52.46
N VAL A 950 -30.12 -0.55 52.54
CA VAL A 950 -28.70 -0.69 52.20
C VAL A 950 -28.47 -0.54 50.69
N ALA A 951 -27.46 0.24 50.33
CA ALA A 951 -27.10 0.48 48.94
C ALA A 951 -26.56 -0.80 48.29
N ALA A 952 -26.90 -1.03 47.02
CA ALA A 952 -26.35 -2.15 46.26
C ALA A 952 -24.82 -2.04 46.10
N GLY A 953 -24.15 -3.19 46.00
CA GLY A 953 -22.69 -3.33 45.89
C GLY A 953 -22.09 -4.34 46.89
N SER A 954 -20.80 -4.64 46.72
CA SER A 954 -20.05 -5.59 47.55
C SER A 954 -19.63 -4.98 48.88
N THR A 955 -19.62 -5.78 49.95
CA THR A 955 -19.09 -5.41 51.26
C THR A 955 -18.54 -6.60 52.05
N ARG A 956 -17.84 -6.35 53.16
CA ARG A 956 -17.22 -7.34 54.03
C ARG A 956 -18.23 -7.92 55.03
N MET A 957 -18.15 -9.24 55.24
CA MET A 957 -18.76 -9.95 56.37
C MET A 957 -17.65 -10.58 57.22
N ARG A 958 -17.72 -10.41 58.54
CA ARG A 958 -16.78 -11.00 59.51
C ARG A 958 -17.51 -11.98 60.42
N VAL A 959 -16.97 -13.18 60.58
CA VAL A 959 -17.47 -14.23 61.48
C VAL A 959 -16.42 -14.48 62.56
N SER A 960 -16.79 -14.44 63.84
CA SER A 960 -15.85 -14.67 64.95
C SER A 960 -16.42 -15.65 65.98
N MET A 961 -15.56 -16.55 66.46
CA MET A 961 -15.82 -17.53 67.52
C MET A 961 -14.78 -17.37 68.63
N LYS A 962 -15.21 -17.35 69.89
CA LYS A 962 -14.34 -17.13 71.05
C LYS A 962 -14.76 -17.92 72.29
N TYR A 963 -13.74 -18.46 72.98
CA TYR A 963 -13.94 -19.23 74.20
C TYR A 963 -14.50 -18.38 75.34
N ASN A 964 -15.60 -18.85 75.92
CA ASN A 964 -16.23 -18.38 77.14
C ASN A 964 -16.55 -16.86 77.19
N GLY A 965 -16.68 -16.19 76.04
CA GLY A 965 -17.07 -14.80 75.96
C GLY A 965 -17.42 -14.36 74.55
N ILE A 966 -18.42 -13.49 74.42
CA ILE A 966 -18.87 -12.98 73.11
C ILE A 966 -17.74 -12.15 72.47
N PRO A 967 -17.33 -12.44 71.23
CA PRO A 967 -16.31 -11.66 70.55
C PRO A 967 -16.83 -10.31 70.06
N THR A 968 -15.94 -9.31 70.03
CA THR A 968 -16.13 -8.02 69.36
C THR A 968 -15.52 -8.03 67.95
N SER A 969 -15.83 -7.03 67.11
CA SER A 969 -15.44 -7.01 65.68
C SER A 969 -13.95 -6.72 65.43
N CYS A 970 -13.27 -6.10 66.41
CA CYS A 970 -11.90 -5.59 66.32
C CYS A 970 -11.06 -6.01 67.54
N GLU A 971 -10.99 -7.31 67.83
CA GLU A 971 -10.23 -7.82 68.98
C GLU A 971 -9.31 -8.98 68.65
N THR A 972 -8.24 -9.10 69.45
CA THR A 972 -7.42 -10.31 69.52
C THR A 972 -7.71 -11.03 70.84
N PHE A 973 -7.98 -12.33 70.79
CA PHE A 973 -8.30 -13.14 71.97
C PHE A 973 -7.49 -14.43 72.03
N THR A 974 -7.44 -15.06 73.20
CA THR A 974 -6.52 -16.18 73.44
C THR A 974 -6.91 -17.44 72.67
N TYR A 975 -8.20 -17.81 72.64
CA TYR A 975 -8.67 -19.09 72.11
C TYR A 975 -9.93 -18.90 71.24
N GLY A 976 -9.91 -19.43 70.01
CA GLY A 976 -10.95 -19.32 68.99
C GLY A 976 -10.43 -18.78 67.65
N GLU A 977 -11.32 -18.32 66.75
CA GLU A 977 -10.97 -17.96 65.37
C GLU A 977 -11.86 -16.85 64.78
N VAL A 978 -11.35 -16.17 63.74
CA VAL A 978 -12.05 -15.15 62.95
C VAL A 978 -11.92 -15.47 61.46
N GLU A 979 -13.00 -15.33 60.69
CA GLU A 979 -13.01 -15.51 59.24
C GLU A 979 -13.74 -14.36 58.53
N ASP A 980 -13.19 -13.86 57.42
CA ASP A 980 -13.75 -12.77 56.62
C ASP A 980 -14.21 -13.24 55.22
N TYR A 981 -15.39 -12.78 54.78
CA TYR A 981 -16.03 -13.11 53.50
C TYR A 981 -16.58 -11.86 52.77
N THR A 982 -16.96 -12.00 51.50
CA THR A 982 -17.62 -10.91 50.73
C THR A 982 -19.12 -11.15 50.57
N VAL A 983 -19.94 -10.13 50.80
CA VAL A 983 -21.39 -10.15 50.53
C VAL A 983 -21.74 -9.11 49.46
N ASN A 984 -22.34 -9.56 48.35
CA ASN A 984 -22.80 -8.70 47.26
C ASN A 984 -24.27 -8.34 47.48
N ILE A 985 -24.53 -7.11 47.92
CA ILE A 985 -25.89 -6.59 48.08
C ILE A 985 -26.44 -6.23 46.70
N THR A 986 -27.55 -6.83 46.33
CA THR A 986 -28.25 -6.53 45.09
C THR A 986 -29.54 -5.74 45.38
N PRO A 987 -30.03 -4.90 44.45
CA PRO A 987 -31.26 -4.14 44.68
C PRO A 987 -32.45 -5.06 44.99
N ALA A 988 -33.40 -4.61 45.82
CA ALA A 988 -34.58 -5.38 46.17
C ALA A 988 -35.32 -5.87 44.91
N GLY A 989 -35.37 -7.19 44.71
CA GLY A 989 -35.97 -7.78 43.51
C GLY A 989 -37.48 -7.55 43.47
N THR A 990 -37.98 -6.80 42.48
CA THR A 990 -39.37 -6.93 42.04
C THR A 990 -39.52 -8.27 41.32
N ALA A 991 -40.36 -9.16 41.85
CA ALA A 991 -40.66 -10.46 41.28
C ALA A 991 -40.97 -10.37 39.78
N THR A 992 -40.24 -11.14 38.97
CA THR A 992 -40.45 -11.26 37.52
C THR A 992 -41.29 -12.50 37.22
N PHE A 993 -42.32 -12.34 36.39
CA PHE A 993 -43.00 -13.47 35.77
C PHE A 993 -42.17 -14.00 34.60
N ALA A 994 -42.10 -15.32 34.50
CA ALA A 994 -41.42 -16.07 33.45
C ALA A 994 -42.13 -15.96 32.09
N ASN A 995 -41.29 -15.97 31.03
CA ASN A 995 -41.51 -16.40 29.65
C ASN A 995 -42.87 -16.13 28.97
N GLU A 996 -42.86 -15.35 27.88
CA GLU A 996 -43.77 -15.58 26.75
C GLU A 996 -43.10 -15.33 25.39
N ALA A 997 -43.47 -16.19 24.44
CA ALA A 997 -42.93 -16.39 23.10
C ALA A 997 -43.42 -15.35 22.07
N GLU A 998 -42.80 -15.39 20.89
CA GLU A 998 -43.09 -14.59 19.69
C GLU A 998 -44.60 -14.39 19.42
N GLN A 999 -45.02 -13.14 19.24
CA GLN A 999 -46.38 -12.80 18.78
C GLN A 999 -46.36 -11.95 17.50
N ARG A 1000 -47.41 -12.13 16.67
CA ARG A 1000 -47.65 -11.52 15.35
C ARG A 1000 -47.50 -9.99 15.36
N PRO A 1001 -47.13 -9.36 14.23
CA PRO A 1001 -46.90 -7.92 14.16
C PRO A 1001 -48.20 -7.13 14.41
N VAL A 1002 -48.22 -6.31 15.46
CA VAL A 1002 -49.38 -5.49 15.86
C VAL A 1002 -49.13 -4.01 15.55
N SER A 1003 -50.04 -3.40 14.78
CA SER A 1003 -49.93 -2.02 14.31
C SER A 1003 -50.74 -1.02 15.15
N LEU A 1004 -50.11 0.08 15.57
CA LEU A 1004 -50.75 1.18 16.31
C LEU A 1004 -51.73 1.95 15.41
N LYS A 1005 -53.04 1.81 15.64
CA LYS A 1005 -54.06 2.45 14.80
C LYS A 1005 -54.18 3.95 15.08
N GLU A 1006 -54.33 4.36 16.34
CA GLU A 1006 -54.56 5.75 16.73
C GLU A 1006 -53.91 6.07 18.09
N VAL A 1007 -53.34 7.27 18.23
CA VAL A 1007 -52.78 7.77 19.51
C VAL A 1007 -53.38 9.14 19.79
N VAL A 1008 -54.03 9.29 20.93
CA VAL A 1008 -54.68 10.52 21.39
C VAL A 1008 -54.01 10.97 22.68
N VAL A 1009 -53.75 12.27 22.80
CA VAL A 1009 -53.13 12.86 23.99
C VAL A 1009 -54.02 13.99 24.52
N SER A 1010 -54.43 13.89 25.79
CA SER A 1010 -55.37 14.83 26.41
C SER A 1010 -55.20 14.92 27.94
N PRO A 1011 -55.36 16.10 28.56
CA PRO A 1011 -55.50 17.41 27.92
C PRO A 1011 -54.19 17.83 27.24
N ASN A 1012 -54.29 18.61 26.17
CA ASN A 1012 -53.12 19.22 25.53
C ASN A 1012 -53.54 20.59 24.99
N PRO A 1013 -53.11 21.71 25.62
CA PRO A 1013 -52.03 21.81 26.61
C PRO A 1013 -52.36 21.27 28.02
N ALA A 1014 -51.36 20.78 28.76
CA ALA A 1014 -51.47 20.21 30.12
C ALA A 1014 -50.59 20.96 31.14
N SER A 1015 -51.01 21.07 32.41
CA SER A 1015 -50.24 21.75 33.46
C SER A 1015 -49.87 20.85 34.66
N LYS A 1016 -50.48 19.68 34.78
CA LYS A 1016 -50.18 18.70 35.84
C LYS A 1016 -50.07 17.30 35.30
N LEU A 1017 -51.13 16.77 34.69
CA LEU A 1017 -51.16 15.43 34.14
C LEU A 1017 -51.51 15.48 32.65
N VAL A 1018 -50.87 14.62 31.86
CA VAL A 1018 -51.25 14.36 30.47
C VAL A 1018 -51.53 12.88 30.28
N THR A 1019 -52.72 12.54 29.79
CA THR A 1019 -53.12 11.16 29.52
C THR A 1019 -52.98 10.84 28.04
N VAL A 1020 -52.39 9.69 27.75
CA VAL A 1020 -52.14 9.16 26.41
C VAL A 1020 -52.93 7.87 26.26
N LYS A 1021 -53.80 7.82 25.26
CA LYS A 1021 -54.56 6.61 24.88
C LYS A 1021 -54.10 6.15 23.50
N ALA A 1022 -53.71 4.89 23.39
CA ALA A 1022 -53.28 4.26 22.15
C ALA A 1022 -54.19 3.07 21.82
N LYS A 1023 -54.83 3.11 20.64
CA LYS A 1023 -55.59 1.97 20.13
C LYS A 1023 -54.64 0.91 19.57
N ALA A 1024 -54.69 -0.27 20.14
CA ALA A 1024 -53.92 -1.47 19.77
C ALA A 1024 -54.80 -2.71 19.99
N GLU A 1025 -54.43 -3.86 19.43
CA GLU A 1025 -55.17 -5.11 19.68
C GLU A 1025 -55.11 -5.50 21.16
N ASP A 1026 -56.13 -6.19 21.65
CA ASP A 1026 -56.23 -6.55 23.06
C ASP A 1026 -55.03 -7.37 23.56
N ASN A 1027 -54.64 -7.10 24.81
CA ASN A 1027 -53.45 -7.61 25.50
C ASN A 1027 -52.09 -7.20 24.90
N THR A 1028 -52.06 -6.36 23.86
CA THR A 1028 -50.79 -5.87 23.29
C THR A 1028 -50.06 -4.97 24.28
N LEU A 1029 -48.78 -5.26 24.55
CA LEU A 1029 -47.92 -4.40 25.38
C LEU A 1029 -47.50 -3.14 24.62
N VAL A 1030 -48.04 -1.99 25.02
CA VAL A 1030 -47.70 -0.69 24.44
C VAL A 1030 -46.78 0.07 25.39
N ARG A 1031 -45.67 0.61 24.85
CA ARG A 1031 -44.69 1.41 25.59
C ARG A 1031 -44.87 2.89 25.25
N PHE A 1032 -44.86 3.73 26.28
CA PHE A 1032 -45.07 5.17 26.19
C PHE A 1032 -43.86 5.88 26.80
N ALA A 1033 -43.33 6.87 26.10
CA ALA A 1033 -42.24 7.71 26.56
C ALA A 1033 -42.64 9.18 26.41
N LEU A 1034 -42.55 9.95 27.50
CA LEU A 1034 -42.55 11.41 27.44
C LEU A 1034 -41.10 11.86 27.28
N ILE A 1035 -40.83 12.54 26.19
CA ILE A 1035 -39.50 12.99 25.80
C ILE A 1035 -39.49 14.52 25.60
N ASP A 1036 -38.36 15.16 25.84
CA ASP A 1036 -38.17 16.56 25.45
C ASP A 1036 -37.99 16.72 23.92
N ILE A 1037 -37.88 17.96 23.43
CA ILE A 1037 -37.69 18.22 22.00
C ILE A 1037 -36.36 17.70 21.43
N ASN A 1038 -35.38 17.41 22.28
CA ASN A 1038 -34.07 16.88 21.90
C ASN A 1038 -34.05 15.34 21.88
N GLY A 1039 -35.17 14.70 22.22
CA GLY A 1039 -35.33 13.25 22.19
C GLY A 1039 -35.03 12.55 23.51
N THR A 1040 -34.68 13.29 24.57
CA THR A 1040 -34.34 12.73 25.88
C THR A 1040 -35.61 12.22 26.56
N SER A 1041 -35.60 10.95 26.99
CA SER A 1041 -36.75 10.36 27.66
C SER A 1041 -36.82 10.79 29.12
N LEU A 1042 -37.83 11.57 29.46
CA LEU A 1042 -38.07 12.10 30.80
C LEU A 1042 -38.83 11.11 31.67
N GLN A 1043 -39.80 10.40 31.09
CA GLN A 1043 -40.57 9.37 31.78
C GLN A 1043 -40.93 8.23 30.82
N ASN A 1044 -40.79 6.99 31.28
CA ASN A 1044 -41.14 5.79 30.53
C ASN A 1044 -42.22 5.00 31.27
N LYS A 1045 -43.27 4.60 30.55
CA LYS A 1045 -44.37 3.78 31.08
C LYS A 1045 -44.73 2.69 30.08
N ARG A 1046 -45.39 1.64 30.55
CA ARG A 1046 -45.92 0.55 29.72
C ARG A 1046 -47.32 0.15 30.18
N SER A 1047 -48.19 -0.22 29.26
CA SER A 1047 -49.55 -0.70 29.56
C SER A 1047 -49.97 -1.72 28.50
N GLN A 1048 -50.62 -2.80 28.93
CA GLN A 1048 -51.30 -3.71 28.00
C GLN A 1048 -52.64 -3.12 27.59
N ALA A 1049 -52.98 -3.23 26.31
CA ALA A 1049 -54.26 -2.77 25.80
C ALA A 1049 -55.41 -3.64 26.36
N GLN A 1050 -56.45 -2.99 26.89
CA GLN A 1050 -57.68 -3.66 27.33
C GLN A 1050 -58.89 -3.03 26.61
N ASN A 1051 -59.78 -3.86 26.09
CA ASN A 1051 -60.84 -3.49 25.14
C ASN A 1051 -60.35 -2.63 23.96
N GLY A 1052 -59.18 -2.97 23.41
CA GLY A 1052 -58.57 -2.37 22.23
C GLY A 1052 -57.81 -1.07 22.49
N VAL A 1053 -57.56 -0.69 23.76
CA VAL A 1053 -56.90 0.57 24.12
C VAL A 1053 -55.93 0.40 25.29
N ALA A 1054 -54.68 0.84 25.10
CA ALA A 1054 -53.70 1.03 26.18
C ALA A 1054 -53.68 2.49 26.62
N THR A 1055 -53.78 2.74 27.93
CA THR A 1055 -53.86 4.11 28.49
C THR A 1055 -52.76 4.32 29.51
N GLN A 1056 -52.03 5.44 29.41
CA GLN A 1056 -51.09 5.88 30.44
C GLN A 1056 -51.12 7.38 30.69
N THR A 1057 -50.85 7.77 31.93
CA THR A 1057 -50.80 9.19 32.33
C THR A 1057 -49.40 9.57 32.77
N PHE A 1058 -48.92 10.75 32.37
CA PHE A 1058 -47.62 11.31 32.74
C PHE A 1058 -47.79 12.55 33.59
N GLU A 1059 -46.98 12.68 34.64
CA GLU A 1059 -46.93 13.87 35.49
C GLU A 1059 -45.97 14.88 34.87
N VAL A 1060 -46.46 16.08 34.59
CA VAL A 1060 -45.72 17.16 33.93
C VAL A 1060 -45.65 18.43 34.76
N SER A 1061 -46.23 18.45 35.97
CA SER A 1061 -46.24 19.66 36.84
C SER A 1061 -44.86 20.17 37.23
N GLN A 1062 -43.86 19.29 37.32
CA GLN A 1062 -42.48 19.64 37.66
C GLN A 1062 -41.62 19.93 36.43
N LEU A 1063 -42.17 19.76 35.22
CA LEU A 1063 -41.44 20.02 33.99
C LEU A 1063 -41.54 21.52 33.64
N PRO A 1064 -40.45 22.11 33.11
CA PRO A 1064 -40.50 23.47 32.58
C PRO A 1064 -41.63 23.65 31.56
N LYS A 1065 -42.20 24.85 31.52
CA LYS A 1065 -43.23 25.20 30.53
C LYS A 1065 -42.62 25.14 29.13
N GLY A 1066 -43.23 24.39 28.20
CA GLY A 1066 -42.62 24.17 26.90
C GLY A 1066 -43.27 23.08 26.07
N LEU A 1067 -42.71 22.85 24.88
CA LEU A 1067 -43.14 21.79 23.98
C LEU A 1067 -42.38 20.49 24.31
N TYR A 1068 -43.12 19.40 24.42
CA TYR A 1068 -42.61 18.04 24.65
C TYR A 1068 -43.24 17.09 23.63
N LEU A 1069 -42.67 15.90 23.51
CA LEU A 1069 -43.19 14.85 22.63
C LEU A 1069 -43.55 13.61 23.45
N ILE A 1070 -44.65 12.96 23.08
CA ILE A 1070 -45.02 11.64 23.54
C ILE A 1070 -44.73 10.67 22.40
N LYS A 1071 -43.85 9.72 22.64
CA LYS A 1071 -43.53 8.62 21.73
C LYS A 1071 -44.19 7.35 22.24
N VAL A 1072 -45.03 6.74 21.40
CA VAL A 1072 -45.76 5.50 21.71
C VAL A 1072 -45.32 4.42 20.74
N ARG A 1073 -44.95 3.25 21.24
CA ARG A 1073 -44.48 2.14 20.40
C ARG A 1073 -44.98 0.78 20.86
N THR A 1074 -45.24 -0.09 19.91
CA THR A 1074 -45.24 -1.56 20.09
C THR A 1074 -43.85 -2.09 19.73
N ASN A 1075 -43.68 -3.40 19.59
CA ASN A 1075 -42.42 -3.97 19.11
C ASN A 1075 -42.16 -3.58 17.64
N ASP A 1076 -43.21 -3.34 16.85
CA ASP A 1076 -43.09 -3.20 15.39
C ASP A 1076 -43.46 -1.80 14.86
N THR A 1077 -44.28 -1.03 15.59
CA THR A 1077 -44.73 0.30 15.11
C THR A 1077 -44.56 1.39 16.16
N GLN A 1078 -44.32 2.62 15.70
CA GLN A 1078 -44.12 3.79 16.56
C GLN A 1078 -44.88 5.00 16.02
N LYS A 1079 -45.51 5.76 16.94
CA LYS A 1079 -46.14 7.05 16.65
C LYS A 1079 -45.71 8.11 17.66
N VAL A 1080 -45.60 9.36 17.22
CA VAL A 1080 -45.19 10.49 18.06
C VAL A 1080 -46.27 11.57 18.04
N LYS A 1081 -46.59 12.15 19.20
CA LYS A 1081 -47.56 13.23 19.37
C LYS A 1081 -46.95 14.36 20.20
N ARG A 1082 -47.28 15.60 19.86
CA ARG A 1082 -46.82 16.79 20.58
C ARG A 1082 -47.66 17.01 21.83
N VAL A 1083 -47.05 17.48 22.92
CA VAL A 1083 -47.69 17.89 24.16
C VAL A 1083 -47.11 19.23 24.60
N ILE A 1084 -47.97 20.19 24.93
CA ILE A 1084 -47.56 21.49 25.43
C ILE A 1084 -47.79 21.50 26.94
N VAL A 1085 -46.72 21.73 27.71
CA VAL A 1085 -46.76 21.89 29.16
C VAL A 1085 -46.86 23.38 29.49
N LYS A 1086 -47.87 23.76 30.28
CA LYS A 1086 -48.25 25.16 30.57
C LYS A 1086 -47.97 25.62 32.00
#